data_AF-A0A4S3LLM3-F1
#
_entry.id   AF-A0A4S3LLM3-F1
#
_cell.length_a   1.000
_cell.length_b   1.000
_cell.length_c   1.000
_cell.angle_alpha   90.00
_cell.angle_beta   90.00
_cell.angle_gamma   90.00
#
_symmetry.space_group_name_H-M   'P 1'
#
loop_
_entity.id
_entity.type
_entity.pdbx_description
1 polymer ?
#
loop_
_entity_poly.entity_id
_entity_poly.type
_entity_poly.pdbx_seq_one_letter_code
_entity_poly.pdbx_strand_id
1 'polypeptide(L)'
;MQHNNMNNAFTGSENITRNTLISILGGGALLLGGSAYGASADWTGAADDNWSEASNWSLSLVPNSAGTSVNFIHNDAVKIDGKTVSLGTATNTIGSLSIASTDISAMSNFGISGGTLNFDNLGSDSMISLLDSINATIDSKITTSNNLNITNDSTYGAKLTLNGTINGGGKKLTFEDGTNNKIIVNGAITNASSVNKEGVGSLALNGANSFNGQFNFNAGTVAVGNNSAFGNAIIVLADGGDQEFDVSSGSRTLSNQVTLNDGFSVAGVGKTLKLNANEIATLTKDLNLEAGNGATLDFGSNFALQGSGAINKTDNGTLVLESKNNTFSGGLNIQQGAVSTATVSDTLTIGNASGTNHMLGTGDIDVSSASSILNINTSATGNVDFAGSTTKITDGATINVLGGGTTTLSGGTIDFGNSATKGSLHSSGSVVLGNTTLLNSDGVILDVGKDLTILSGSTSVQSGIGITMDSASAQNINGTGAITGVGALTKSGKGTLTVQSGITDLSLLSLTALDGTLDLGTATIATSTVNLGGGTLVMHQADQISPWMDLNLAQDTDSTLNFNGYDQHFTGVNSGNNSSLTVNMGGTGGSSNLVALGTLSGASDALRIGGWEGNLGSSLDHVTVDNTLTADQLSSVWFQGFNQGAVQVGDELRPLENMTAEWSGASGSSLWGNGQNWVGGDTYNIPDHAGASVIFGASATGLSSLSLGGTDRTIGSLTVGTGAATGYAMTVSGGTLIFDSGDANTQAAITQTDRDGTLNFGNVQLNSDTVVTTDSQRSIGAVALVLTADSQVPGN
;
A
#
# COMPACT_ATOMS: atom_id res chain seq x y z
N MET A 1 38.78 -11.71 -2.05
CA MET A 1 40.04 -12.46 -1.81
C MET A 1 40.99 -11.56 -1.04
N GLN A 2 41.34 -11.99 0.19
CA GLN A 2 42.44 -11.60 1.09
C GLN A 2 42.82 -10.11 1.24
N HIS A 3 42.30 -9.48 2.29
CA HIS A 3 42.95 -8.40 3.04
C HIS A 3 43.56 -9.03 4.30
N ASN A 4 44.87 -8.87 4.54
CA ASN A 4 45.49 -9.26 5.79
C ASN A 4 46.65 -8.32 6.15
N ASN A 5 46.51 -7.69 7.32
CA ASN A 5 47.53 -7.27 8.28
C ASN A 5 48.93 -6.86 7.79
N MET A 6 49.39 -5.68 8.22
CA MET A 6 50.65 -5.60 8.98
C MET A 6 50.65 -4.41 9.96
N ASN A 7 51.15 -4.71 11.15
CA ASN A 7 51.26 -3.87 12.34
C ASN A 7 52.76 -3.68 12.65
N ASN A 8 53.11 -2.51 13.19
CA ASN A 8 54.26 -2.18 14.07
C ASN A 8 55.70 -1.89 13.58
N ALA A 9 56.15 -0.74 14.12
CA ALA A 9 57.44 -0.41 14.78
C ALA A 9 58.61 0.15 13.95
N PHE A 10 59.07 1.37 14.30
CA PHE A 10 60.48 1.66 14.64
C PHE A 10 60.64 3.02 15.36
N THR A 11 61.41 3.02 16.44
CA THR A 11 61.81 4.14 17.31
C THR A 11 63.19 4.70 16.93
N GLY A 12 63.45 6.00 17.11
CA GLY A 12 64.81 6.55 17.17
C GLY A 12 64.92 8.07 17.02
N SER A 13 65.48 8.75 18.02
CA SER A 13 65.75 10.19 18.07
C SER A 13 67.04 10.57 17.34
N GLU A 14 67.08 11.72 16.66
CA GLU A 14 68.28 12.58 16.60
C GLU A 14 67.94 14.01 16.10
N ASN A 15 68.58 15.01 16.73
CA ASN A 15 68.44 16.44 16.47
C ASN A 15 68.94 16.83 15.06
N ILE A 16 68.08 17.43 14.23
CA ILE A 16 68.50 18.26 13.08
C ILE A 16 67.71 19.57 13.08
N THR A 17 68.49 20.65 12.92
CA THR A 17 68.17 22.08 12.95
C THR A 17 67.08 22.54 11.96
N ARG A 18 66.29 23.53 12.41
CA ARG A 18 65.45 24.49 11.67
C ARG A 18 65.80 24.66 10.17
N ASN A 19 65.01 24.08 9.27
CA ASN A 19 64.10 24.75 8.30
C ASN A 19 63.57 23.69 7.32
N THR A 20 62.25 23.70 7.09
CA THR A 20 61.57 23.05 5.95
C THR A 20 61.53 21.51 5.92
N LEU A 21 60.53 20.90 6.56
CA LEU A 21 59.74 19.79 5.98
C LEU A 21 58.46 19.58 6.83
N ILE A 22 57.31 19.89 6.25
CA ILE A 22 56.01 19.40 6.69
C ILE A 22 55.92 17.92 6.25
N SER A 23 55.24 17.10 7.06
CA SER A 23 55.07 15.64 7.01
C SER A 23 56.10 14.86 7.82
N ILE A 24 55.69 14.31 8.97
CA ILE A 24 55.46 12.87 9.19
C ILE A 24 54.44 12.72 10.34
N LEU A 25 53.19 12.36 10.05
CA LEU A 25 52.41 11.31 10.74
C LEU A 25 50.99 11.26 10.13
N GLY A 26 50.66 10.16 9.45
CA GLY A 26 49.31 9.86 8.96
C GLY A 26 49.24 9.78 7.44
N GLY A 27 49.01 8.59 6.89
CA GLY A 27 49.12 8.30 5.46
C GLY A 27 48.15 9.08 4.58
N GLY A 28 48.72 9.87 3.69
CA GLY A 28 48.13 10.46 2.50
C GLY A 28 49.31 11.00 1.69
N ALA A 29 49.54 10.49 0.49
CA ALA A 29 50.67 10.94 -0.32
C ALA A 29 50.39 12.37 -0.81
N LEU A 30 50.82 13.37 -0.04
CA LEU A 30 50.95 14.74 -0.53
C LEU A 30 52.11 14.78 -1.53
N LEU A 31 51.80 14.49 -2.81
CA LEU A 31 52.67 14.85 -3.92
C LEU A 31 52.76 16.38 -3.97
N LEU A 32 53.68 16.95 -3.18
CA LEU A 32 54.24 18.26 -3.48
C LEU A 32 55.06 18.10 -4.76
N GLY A 33 54.35 18.13 -5.90
CA GLY A 33 54.96 18.19 -7.22
C GLY A 33 55.95 19.35 -7.25
N GLY A 34 57.22 19.04 -7.49
CA GLY A 34 58.29 20.01 -7.57
C GLY A 34 58.04 20.98 -8.73
N SER A 35 57.54 22.17 -8.40
CA SER A 35 57.57 23.36 -9.23
C SER A 35 57.94 24.52 -8.32
N ALA A 36 58.97 25.29 -8.70
CA ALA A 36 59.58 26.32 -7.88
C ALA A 36 58.56 27.31 -7.29
N TYR A 37 58.24 27.17 -5.99
CA TYR A 37 57.46 28.17 -5.26
C TYR A 37 58.28 29.47 -5.15
N GLY A 38 57.62 30.61 -5.34
CA GLY A 38 58.19 31.93 -5.05
C GLY A 38 58.42 32.13 -3.54
N ALA A 39 58.73 33.35 -3.13
CA ALA A 39 58.97 33.68 -1.71
C ALA A 39 57.82 33.17 -0.80
N SER A 40 58.17 32.59 0.35
CA SER A 40 57.21 32.14 1.38
C SER A 40 56.99 33.23 2.40
N ALA A 41 55.73 33.61 2.63
CA ALA A 41 55.32 34.62 3.59
C ALA A 41 54.47 33.99 4.70
N ASP A 42 54.99 34.01 5.91
CA ASP A 42 54.32 33.47 7.09
C ASP A 42 53.67 34.61 7.86
N TRP A 43 52.41 34.42 8.26
CA TRP A 43 51.69 35.36 9.10
C TRP A 43 52.27 35.34 10.52
N THR A 44 52.63 36.52 11.02
CA THR A 44 53.09 36.73 12.41
C THR A 44 52.02 37.40 13.26
N GLY A 45 51.12 38.18 12.65
CA GLY A 45 50.08 38.95 13.35
C GLY A 45 50.64 39.94 14.38
N ALA A 46 51.84 40.47 14.12
CA ALA A 46 52.59 41.25 15.11
C ALA A 46 51.97 42.63 15.44
N ALA A 47 51.16 43.20 14.55
CA ALA A 47 50.54 44.51 14.72
C ALA A 47 49.02 44.44 14.86
N ASP A 48 48.33 43.84 13.90
CA ASP A 48 46.86 43.77 13.85
C ASP A 48 46.37 42.60 12.97
N ASP A 49 45.06 42.52 12.73
CA ASP A 49 44.44 41.50 11.87
C ASP A 49 44.25 42.02 10.41
N ASN A 50 45.06 42.97 9.93
CA ASN A 50 44.97 43.51 8.55
C ASN A 50 46.04 42.90 7.64
N TRP A 51 45.64 42.35 6.48
CA TRP A 51 46.57 41.76 5.51
C TRP A 51 47.57 42.77 4.95
N SER A 52 47.14 44.02 4.77
CA SER A 52 47.94 45.10 4.17
C SER A 52 49.03 45.66 5.08
N GLU A 53 49.09 45.25 6.34
CA GLU A 53 50.09 45.72 7.29
C GLU A 53 51.35 44.85 7.17
N ALA A 54 52.44 45.44 6.66
CA ALA A 54 53.66 44.72 6.33
C ALA A 54 54.34 44.09 7.56
N SER A 55 54.12 44.65 8.75
CA SER A 55 54.67 44.10 10.00
C SER A 55 54.01 42.79 10.45
N ASN A 56 52.85 42.43 9.88
CA ASN A 56 52.20 41.14 10.13
C ASN A 56 52.82 39.97 9.34
N TRP A 57 53.87 40.20 8.53
CA TRP A 57 54.45 39.21 7.63
C TRP A 57 55.95 39.01 7.86
N SER A 58 56.41 37.76 7.73
CA SER A 58 57.84 37.40 7.88
C SER A 58 58.78 38.07 6.88
N LEU A 59 58.29 38.43 5.70
CA LEU A 59 59.09 39.06 4.62
C LEU A 59 59.25 40.58 4.74
N SER A 60 58.68 41.22 5.77
CA SER A 60 58.60 42.70 5.88
C SER A 60 57.99 43.39 4.64
N LEU A 61 57.25 42.63 3.84
CA LEU A 61 56.54 43.04 2.64
C LEU A 61 55.20 42.30 2.62
N VAL A 62 54.15 43.00 2.15
CA VAL A 62 52.81 42.43 2.02
C VAL A 62 52.78 41.43 0.85
N PRO A 63 52.34 40.17 1.06
CA PRO A 63 52.18 39.19 -0.01
C PRO A 63 51.16 39.65 -1.05
N ASN A 64 51.64 39.97 -2.25
CA ASN A 64 50.82 40.39 -3.40
C ASN A 64 51.56 40.20 -4.73
N SER A 65 52.09 39.01 -4.98
CA SER A 65 52.80 38.65 -6.21
C SER A 65 52.55 37.19 -6.58
N ALA A 66 52.44 36.91 -7.88
CA ALA A 66 52.26 35.56 -8.39
C ALA A 66 53.40 34.62 -7.92
N GLY A 67 53.05 33.38 -7.60
CA GLY A 67 53.96 32.37 -7.06
C GLY A 67 54.25 32.49 -5.55
N THR A 68 53.82 33.57 -4.87
CA THR A 68 54.05 33.74 -3.43
C THR A 68 53.24 32.73 -2.63
N SER A 69 53.89 32.00 -1.71
CA SER A 69 53.20 31.08 -0.80
C SER A 69 52.85 31.81 0.50
N VAL A 70 51.60 31.72 0.93
CA VAL A 70 51.12 32.36 2.16
C VAL A 70 50.73 31.32 3.19
N ASN A 71 51.26 31.41 4.40
CA ASN A 71 51.01 30.45 5.47
C ASN A 71 50.43 31.12 6.72
N PHE A 72 49.32 30.58 7.20
CA PHE A 72 48.74 30.85 8.52
C PHE A 72 48.88 29.59 9.37
N ILE A 73 49.81 29.61 10.35
CA ILE A 73 50.07 28.45 11.19
C ILE A 73 49.76 28.82 12.64
N HIS A 74 48.67 28.27 13.17
CA HIS A 74 48.36 28.39 14.59
C HIS A 74 49.35 27.55 15.41
N ASN A 75 50.04 28.19 16.35
CA ASN A 75 50.97 27.54 17.27
C ASN A 75 51.15 28.38 18.55
N ASP A 76 52.13 28.04 19.38
CA ASP A 76 52.40 28.78 20.62
C ASP A 76 52.94 30.20 20.41
N ALA A 77 53.65 30.44 19.30
CA ALA A 77 54.17 31.75 18.95
C ALA A 77 53.15 32.61 18.19
N VAL A 78 52.26 32.00 17.41
CA VAL A 78 51.30 32.67 16.52
C VAL A 78 49.89 32.17 16.83
N LYS A 79 49.10 33.01 17.51
CA LYS A 79 47.72 32.70 17.93
C LYS A 79 46.71 33.32 16.97
N ILE A 80 46.17 32.50 16.05
CA ILE A 80 45.15 32.90 15.06
C ILE A 80 43.74 32.38 15.39
N ASP A 81 43.58 31.61 16.47
CA ASP A 81 42.27 31.11 16.88
C ASP A 81 41.31 32.27 17.23
N GLY A 82 40.10 32.21 16.68
CA GLY A 82 39.06 33.23 16.77
C GLY A 82 39.34 34.50 15.96
N LYS A 83 40.43 34.55 15.18
CA LYS A 83 40.80 35.74 14.39
C LYS A 83 40.23 35.72 12.99
N THR A 84 39.96 36.91 12.46
CA THR A 84 39.60 37.12 11.05
C THR A 84 40.52 38.16 10.43
N VAL A 85 41.32 37.77 9.45
CA VAL A 85 42.22 38.67 8.73
C VAL A 85 41.46 39.41 7.63
N SER A 86 41.58 40.74 7.61
CA SER A 86 40.91 41.60 6.63
C SER A 86 41.81 41.92 5.43
N LEU A 87 41.33 41.65 4.22
CA LEU A 87 41.93 42.12 2.95
C LEU A 87 41.47 43.54 2.57
N GLY A 88 40.59 44.16 3.35
CA GLY A 88 39.96 45.43 3.02
C GLY A 88 39.14 45.34 1.72
N THR A 89 39.49 46.13 0.71
CA THR A 89 38.87 46.11 -0.64
C THR A 89 39.83 45.67 -1.74
N ALA A 90 41.07 45.31 -1.38
CA ALA A 90 42.14 45.05 -2.34
C ALA A 90 42.03 43.67 -3.00
N THR A 91 42.67 43.52 -4.15
CA THR A 91 42.98 42.20 -4.73
C THR A 91 44.42 41.84 -4.36
N ASN A 92 44.61 40.72 -3.67
CA ASN A 92 45.93 40.19 -3.31
C ASN A 92 46.22 38.96 -4.18
N THR A 93 47.28 39.03 -4.98
CA THR A 93 47.71 37.94 -5.86
C THR A 93 48.73 37.05 -5.15
N ILE A 94 48.48 35.75 -5.09
CA ILE A 94 49.31 34.75 -4.41
C ILE A 94 49.34 33.44 -5.20
N GLY A 95 50.37 32.61 -5.03
CA GLY A 95 50.45 31.27 -5.64
C GLY A 95 49.69 30.22 -4.84
N SER A 96 49.84 30.25 -3.51
CA SER A 96 49.22 29.30 -2.59
C SER A 96 48.84 29.92 -1.25
N LEU A 97 47.86 29.31 -0.58
CA LEU A 97 47.41 29.63 0.78
C LEU A 97 47.36 28.34 1.61
N SER A 98 48.12 28.29 2.70
CA SER A 98 48.07 27.19 3.67
C SER A 98 47.55 27.70 5.01
N ILE A 99 46.58 27.00 5.59
CA ILE A 99 46.03 27.27 6.93
C ILE A 99 46.18 25.98 7.74
N ALA A 100 46.91 26.04 8.85
CA ALA A 100 47.22 24.86 9.66
C ALA A 100 47.22 25.20 11.15
N SER A 101 47.11 24.18 11.99
CA SER A 101 47.34 24.30 13.44
C SER A 101 48.26 23.20 13.94
N THR A 102 49.39 23.58 14.53
CA THR A 102 50.21 22.62 15.29
C THR A 102 49.65 22.37 16.69
N ASP A 103 48.72 23.23 17.14
CA ASP A 103 47.96 23.00 18.37
C ASP A 103 46.77 22.08 18.04
N ILE A 104 46.89 20.82 18.48
CA ILE A 104 45.90 19.76 18.25
C ILE A 104 45.06 19.48 19.50
N SER A 105 45.18 20.32 20.54
CA SER A 105 44.48 20.11 21.80
C SER A 105 42.98 20.43 21.72
N ALA A 106 42.59 21.30 20.79
CA ALA A 106 41.22 21.68 20.50
C ALA A 106 41.09 22.15 19.04
N MET A 107 39.85 22.21 18.56
CA MET A 107 39.56 22.71 17.22
C MET A 107 39.54 24.24 17.22
N SER A 108 40.50 24.85 16.54
CA SER A 108 40.59 26.31 16.37
C SER A 108 39.68 26.79 15.23
N ASN A 109 39.42 28.10 15.17
CA ASN A 109 38.67 28.75 14.10
C ASN A 109 39.46 29.95 13.58
N PHE A 110 39.55 30.09 12.26
CA PHE A 110 40.23 31.21 11.61
C PHE A 110 39.45 31.72 10.41
N GLY A 111 39.52 33.03 10.17
CA GLY A 111 38.80 33.72 9.11
C GLY A 111 39.70 34.55 8.20
N ILE A 112 39.31 34.69 6.93
CA ILE A 112 39.80 35.71 6.00
C ILE A 112 38.58 36.41 5.40
N SER A 113 38.56 37.75 5.39
CA SER A 113 37.40 38.51 4.93
C SER A 113 37.77 39.75 4.10
N GLY A 114 36.79 40.30 3.39
CA GLY A 114 36.98 41.46 2.52
C GLY A 114 37.75 41.15 1.23
N GLY A 115 37.89 42.13 0.35
CA GLY A 115 38.77 42.06 -0.83
C GLY A 115 38.58 40.86 -1.76
N THR A 116 39.66 40.51 -2.47
CA THR A 116 39.74 39.37 -3.39
C THR A 116 41.10 38.68 -3.24
N LEU A 117 41.11 37.35 -3.16
CA LEU A 117 42.30 36.52 -3.29
C LEU A 117 42.39 36.06 -4.75
N ASN A 118 43.46 36.45 -5.44
CA ASN A 118 43.75 36.03 -6.79
C ASN A 118 44.86 34.97 -6.81
N PHE A 119 44.53 33.75 -7.20
CA PHE A 119 45.46 32.64 -7.23
C PHE A 119 46.20 32.55 -8.57
N ASP A 120 47.48 32.92 -8.57
CA ASP A 120 48.38 32.83 -9.71
C ASP A 120 49.73 32.22 -9.29
N ASN A 121 50.04 31.01 -9.76
CA ASN A 121 51.27 30.28 -9.49
C ASN A 121 52.16 30.13 -10.75
N LEU A 122 52.23 31.19 -11.57
CA LEU A 122 53.20 31.30 -12.68
C LEU A 122 53.13 30.14 -13.69
N GLY A 123 51.92 29.68 -14.01
CA GLY A 123 51.68 28.58 -14.95
C GLY A 123 51.59 27.19 -14.30
N SER A 124 51.93 27.06 -13.01
CA SER A 124 51.67 25.85 -12.22
C SER A 124 50.30 25.92 -11.53
N ASP A 125 49.81 24.79 -11.03
CA ASP A 125 48.58 24.75 -10.24
C ASP A 125 48.74 25.57 -8.94
N SER A 126 47.73 26.36 -8.61
CA SER A 126 47.59 27.08 -7.34
C SER A 126 46.94 26.21 -6.29
N MET A 127 47.08 26.59 -5.01
CA MET A 127 46.59 25.78 -3.89
C MET A 127 45.93 26.61 -2.78
N ILE A 128 44.84 26.09 -2.22
CA ILE A 128 44.33 26.41 -0.89
C ILE A 128 44.37 25.11 -0.10
N SER A 129 45.07 25.08 1.03
CA SER A 129 45.19 23.88 1.87
C SER A 129 44.81 24.15 3.32
N LEU A 130 43.93 23.29 3.86
CA LEU A 130 43.58 23.23 5.26
C LEU A 130 44.14 21.94 5.88
N LEU A 131 44.89 22.08 6.98
CA LEU A 131 45.58 20.99 7.66
C LEU A 131 45.27 20.99 9.16
N ASP A 132 45.37 19.82 9.78
CA ASP A 132 45.28 19.63 11.23
C ASP A 132 43.97 20.15 11.88
N SER A 133 44.04 20.75 13.08
CA SER A 133 42.88 20.99 13.96
C SER A 133 42.27 22.40 13.83
N ILE A 134 42.08 22.93 12.62
CA ILE A 134 41.58 24.30 12.43
C ILE A 134 40.45 24.39 11.41
N ASN A 135 39.31 24.96 11.81
CA ASN A 135 38.27 25.38 10.88
C ASN A 135 38.68 26.70 10.22
N ALA A 136 38.47 26.82 8.91
CA ALA A 136 38.76 28.03 8.17
C ALA A 136 37.50 28.57 7.49
N THR A 137 37.28 29.89 7.55
CA THR A 137 36.22 30.58 6.80
C THR A 137 36.84 31.67 5.91
N ILE A 138 36.61 31.60 4.60
CA ILE A 138 37.06 32.59 3.62
C ILE A 138 35.83 33.31 3.07
N ASP A 139 35.57 34.50 3.57
CA ASP A 139 34.50 35.41 3.12
C ASP A 139 34.90 36.25 1.90
N SER A 140 36.20 36.26 1.58
CA SER A 140 36.77 36.96 0.44
C SER A 140 36.37 36.32 -0.89
N LYS A 141 36.24 37.15 -1.95
CA LYS A 141 36.12 36.63 -3.31
C LYS A 141 37.39 35.89 -3.70
N ILE A 142 37.26 34.84 -4.51
CA ILE A 142 38.37 34.06 -5.04
C ILE A 142 38.38 34.18 -6.57
N THR A 143 39.52 34.49 -7.14
CA THR A 143 39.78 34.40 -8.59
C THR A 143 41.01 33.53 -8.82
N THR A 144 41.15 32.91 -9.99
CA THR A 144 42.36 32.16 -10.31
C THR A 144 42.79 32.32 -11.77
N SER A 145 44.11 32.43 -11.97
CA SER A 145 44.79 32.47 -13.26
C SER A 145 45.32 31.09 -13.70
N ASN A 146 45.37 30.11 -12.80
CA ASN A 146 45.83 28.73 -13.07
C ASN A 146 44.76 27.74 -12.60
N ASN A 147 45.00 26.42 -12.70
CA ASN A 147 44.11 25.51 -11.98
C ASN A 147 44.26 25.74 -10.48
N LEU A 148 43.20 25.55 -9.73
CA LEU A 148 43.20 25.74 -8.28
C LEU A 148 42.78 24.45 -7.58
N ASN A 149 43.69 23.91 -6.79
CA ASN A 149 43.43 22.76 -5.92
C ASN A 149 43.07 23.27 -4.52
N ILE A 150 41.92 22.86 -4.00
CA ILE A 150 41.37 23.25 -2.72
C ILE A 150 41.29 21.98 -1.88
N THR A 151 42.18 21.86 -0.92
CA THR A 151 42.36 20.64 -0.13
C THR A 151 41.96 20.87 1.32
N ASN A 152 41.25 19.89 1.88
CA ASN A 152 41.03 19.78 3.32
C ASN A 152 41.48 18.39 3.78
N ASP A 153 42.74 18.33 4.20
CA ASP A 153 43.40 17.11 4.69
C ASP A 153 43.60 17.18 6.20
N SER A 154 42.62 17.77 6.89
CA SER A 154 42.57 17.74 8.35
C SER A 154 42.50 16.30 8.85
N THR A 155 43.37 15.93 9.78
CA THR A 155 43.29 14.64 10.48
C THR A 155 42.18 14.61 11.55
N TYR A 156 41.48 15.71 11.76
CA TYR A 156 40.56 15.92 12.89
C TYR A 156 39.15 16.36 12.46
N GLY A 157 38.79 16.22 11.18
CA GLY A 157 37.44 16.53 10.71
C GLY A 157 37.13 18.03 10.62
N ALA A 158 38.15 18.87 10.39
CA ALA A 158 37.95 20.31 10.30
C ALA A 158 37.15 20.70 9.04
N LYS A 159 36.60 21.92 9.05
CA LYS A 159 35.77 22.46 7.98
C LYS A 159 36.43 23.64 7.30
N LEU A 160 36.48 23.62 5.97
CA LEU A 160 36.81 24.78 5.14
C LEU A 160 35.52 25.37 4.57
N THR A 161 35.21 26.62 4.90
CA THR A 161 34.02 27.33 4.41
C THR A 161 34.43 28.46 3.49
N LEU A 162 33.89 28.49 2.26
CA LEU A 162 34.14 29.47 1.23
C LEU A 162 32.84 30.24 0.94
N ASN A 163 32.73 31.45 1.47
CA ASN A 163 31.52 32.28 1.37
C ASN A 163 31.57 33.28 0.20
N GLY A 164 32.77 33.71 -0.20
CA GLY A 164 32.92 34.58 -1.37
C GLY A 164 32.71 33.85 -2.69
N THR A 165 32.35 34.59 -3.74
CA THR A 165 32.25 34.06 -5.12
C THR A 165 33.60 33.49 -5.56
N ILE A 166 33.59 32.32 -6.21
CA ILE A 166 34.76 31.70 -6.82
C ILE A 166 34.65 31.88 -8.33
N ASN A 167 35.54 32.68 -8.93
CA ASN A 167 35.67 32.81 -10.37
C ASN A 167 36.85 31.97 -10.86
N GLY A 168 36.54 30.85 -11.51
CA GLY A 168 37.52 29.88 -11.99
C GLY A 168 38.38 30.35 -13.16
N GLY A 169 38.13 31.52 -13.76
CA GLY A 169 39.03 32.11 -14.77
C GLY A 169 39.28 31.24 -16.02
N GLY A 170 38.34 30.35 -16.35
CA GLY A 170 38.46 29.34 -17.40
C GLY A 170 39.40 28.18 -17.05
N LYS A 171 39.63 27.91 -15.77
CA LYS A 171 40.55 26.89 -15.25
C LYS A 171 39.82 25.80 -14.48
N LYS A 172 40.52 24.69 -14.23
CA LYS A 172 40.01 23.57 -13.42
C LYS A 172 40.05 23.93 -11.95
N LEU A 173 38.97 23.61 -11.23
CA LEU A 173 38.93 23.62 -9.77
C LEU A 173 38.90 22.17 -9.27
N THR A 174 39.77 21.82 -8.34
CA THR A 174 39.79 20.51 -7.70
C THR A 174 39.47 20.69 -6.23
N PHE A 175 38.45 20.01 -5.72
CA PHE A 175 38.13 19.93 -4.31
C PHE A 175 38.50 18.54 -3.82
N GLU A 176 39.45 18.46 -2.88
CA GLU A 176 39.93 17.20 -2.32
C GLU A 176 39.77 17.24 -0.80
N ASP A 177 38.93 16.36 -0.26
CA ASP A 177 38.64 16.30 1.17
C ASP A 177 38.91 14.89 1.75
N GLY A 178 39.64 14.89 2.85
CA GLY A 178 39.98 13.68 3.60
C GLY A 178 38.77 13.07 4.34
N THR A 179 39.00 11.94 4.99
CA THR A 179 37.95 11.23 5.76
C THR A 179 37.39 12.14 6.87
N ASN A 180 36.05 12.23 6.95
CA ASN A 180 35.32 13.11 7.88
C ASN A 180 35.56 14.62 7.70
N ASN A 181 36.25 15.05 6.64
CA ASN A 181 36.46 16.46 6.34
C ASN A 181 35.33 17.01 5.49
N LYS A 182 35.12 18.33 5.58
CA LYS A 182 34.10 19.01 4.79
C LYS A 182 34.62 20.29 4.18
N ILE A 183 34.38 20.47 2.88
CA ILE A 183 34.50 21.76 2.20
C ILE A 183 33.09 22.28 1.93
N ILE A 184 32.80 23.50 2.36
CA ILE A 184 31.49 24.14 2.23
C ILE A 184 31.63 25.35 1.31
N VAL A 185 31.00 25.32 0.15
CA VAL A 185 31.02 26.42 -0.82
C VAL A 185 29.65 27.08 -0.83
N ASN A 186 29.56 28.22 -0.17
CA ASN A 186 28.35 29.05 -0.11
C ASN A 186 28.31 30.08 -1.24
N GLY A 187 29.48 30.58 -1.67
CA GLY A 187 29.58 31.47 -2.81
C GLY A 187 29.36 30.74 -4.15
N ALA A 188 28.83 31.44 -5.15
CA ALA A 188 28.70 30.86 -6.49
C ALA A 188 30.07 30.60 -7.13
N ILE A 189 30.23 29.43 -7.74
CA ILE A 189 31.32 29.09 -8.64
C ILE A 189 30.93 29.51 -10.06
N THR A 190 31.77 30.32 -10.68
CA THR A 190 31.55 30.92 -12.01
C THR A 190 32.78 30.69 -12.89
N ASN A 191 32.59 30.58 -14.21
CA ASN A 191 33.67 30.49 -15.21
C ASN A 191 34.77 29.44 -14.93
N ALA A 192 34.52 28.37 -14.18
CA ALA A 192 35.43 27.23 -14.17
C ALA A 192 35.28 26.43 -15.49
N SER A 193 36.36 25.83 -15.98
CA SER A 193 36.32 24.94 -17.15
C SER A 193 35.92 23.51 -16.79
N SER A 194 36.18 23.11 -15.55
CA SER A 194 35.76 21.86 -14.92
C SER A 194 35.86 22.01 -13.41
N VAL A 195 35.06 21.22 -12.70
CA VAL A 195 35.12 21.08 -11.24
C VAL A 195 35.28 19.60 -10.93
N ASN A 196 36.28 19.25 -10.14
CA ASN A 196 36.52 17.90 -9.68
C ASN A 196 36.22 17.79 -8.19
N LYS A 197 35.46 16.76 -7.81
CA LYS A 197 35.34 16.29 -6.44
C LYS A 197 36.16 15.02 -6.27
N GLU A 198 37.24 15.14 -5.52
CA GLU A 198 38.16 14.08 -5.12
C GLU A 198 38.06 13.83 -3.62
N GLY A 199 38.63 12.72 -3.14
CA GLY A 199 38.66 12.38 -1.72
C GLY A 199 37.32 11.85 -1.19
N VAL A 200 37.37 11.21 -0.03
CA VAL A 200 36.23 10.48 0.57
C VAL A 200 35.35 11.34 1.48
N GLY A 201 35.72 12.60 1.74
CA GLY A 201 34.94 13.52 2.55
C GLY A 201 33.75 14.14 1.81
N SER A 202 33.29 15.29 2.31
CA SER A 202 32.08 15.95 1.83
C SER A 202 32.33 17.34 1.23
N LEU A 203 31.81 17.57 0.02
CA LEU A 203 31.73 18.89 -0.61
C LEU A 203 30.27 19.39 -0.60
N ALA A 204 29.99 20.51 0.07
CA ALA A 204 28.69 21.15 -0.01
C ALA A 204 28.69 22.28 -1.03
N LEU A 205 27.81 22.20 -2.04
CA LEU A 205 27.61 23.22 -3.07
C LEU A 205 26.26 23.91 -2.84
N ASN A 206 26.30 25.04 -2.11
CA ASN A 206 25.08 25.77 -1.71
C ASN A 206 24.75 26.94 -2.64
N GLY A 207 25.75 27.46 -3.37
CA GLY A 207 25.58 28.53 -4.34
C GLY A 207 24.80 28.10 -5.60
N ALA A 208 24.13 29.06 -6.24
CA ALA A 208 23.65 28.89 -7.60
C ALA A 208 24.83 29.07 -8.56
N ASN A 209 25.42 27.96 -8.97
CA ASN A 209 26.65 27.94 -9.76
C ASN A 209 26.37 28.14 -11.25
N SER A 210 27.37 28.61 -12.01
CA SER A 210 27.25 28.88 -13.45
C SER A 210 28.48 28.47 -14.25
N PHE A 211 29.31 27.59 -13.70
CA PHE A 211 30.41 26.97 -14.45
C PHE A 211 29.88 26.02 -15.53
N ASN A 212 30.70 25.83 -16.57
CA ASN A 212 30.41 24.98 -17.72
C ASN A 212 31.45 23.83 -17.77
N GLY A 213 31.30 22.91 -18.70
CA GLY A 213 32.20 21.76 -18.85
C GLY A 213 31.73 20.57 -18.03
N GLN A 214 32.62 19.98 -17.23
CA GLN A 214 32.35 18.78 -16.45
C GLN A 214 32.40 19.03 -14.94
N PHE A 215 31.49 18.39 -14.21
CA PHE A 215 31.63 18.11 -12.80
C PHE A 215 32.03 16.64 -12.66
N ASN A 216 33.32 16.38 -12.41
CA ASN A 216 33.83 15.01 -12.22
C ASN A 216 33.66 14.63 -10.76
N PHE A 217 32.74 13.73 -10.47
CA PHE A 217 32.48 13.21 -9.14
C PHE A 217 33.22 11.89 -8.96
N ASN A 218 34.43 11.96 -8.42
CA ASN A 218 35.32 10.80 -8.37
C ASN A 218 35.14 9.98 -7.09
N ALA A 219 34.90 10.62 -5.93
CA ALA A 219 34.66 9.93 -4.67
C ALA A 219 33.96 10.81 -3.61
N GLY A 220 33.36 10.15 -2.61
CA GLY A 220 32.83 10.77 -1.40
C GLY A 220 31.42 11.35 -1.57
N THR A 221 31.09 12.35 -0.77
CA THR A 221 29.73 12.92 -0.73
C THR A 221 29.70 14.33 -1.32
N VAL A 222 28.69 14.63 -2.13
CA VAL A 222 28.33 15.99 -2.54
C VAL A 222 26.99 16.36 -1.94
N ALA A 223 27.00 17.31 -1.01
CA ALA A 223 25.77 17.90 -0.48
C ALA A 223 25.23 18.95 -1.47
N VAL A 224 24.09 18.64 -2.08
CA VAL A 224 23.46 19.44 -3.13
C VAL A 224 22.54 20.48 -2.49
N GLY A 225 23.08 21.68 -2.26
CA GLY A 225 22.34 22.77 -1.60
C GLY A 225 21.40 23.57 -2.50
N ASN A 226 21.53 23.43 -3.83
CA ASN A 226 20.77 24.22 -4.81
C ASN A 226 20.44 23.40 -6.08
N ASN A 227 19.32 23.67 -6.75
CA ASN A 227 19.00 23.04 -8.04
C ASN A 227 20.02 23.37 -9.15
N SER A 228 20.70 24.51 -9.03
CA SER A 228 21.80 24.95 -9.92
C SER A 228 23.18 24.71 -9.30
N ALA A 229 23.32 23.78 -8.35
CA ALA A 229 24.61 23.47 -7.70
C ALA A 229 25.70 23.04 -8.69
N PHE A 230 25.35 22.46 -9.83
CA PHE A 230 26.32 22.03 -10.86
C PHE A 230 26.39 22.98 -12.07
N GLY A 231 25.72 24.15 -12.01
CA GLY A 231 25.63 25.07 -13.14
C GLY A 231 25.10 24.38 -14.40
N ASN A 232 25.79 24.56 -15.53
CA ASN A 232 25.44 23.91 -16.80
C ASN A 232 26.36 22.71 -17.11
N ALA A 233 27.09 22.20 -16.11
CA ALA A 233 28.04 21.13 -16.33
C ALA A 233 27.36 19.78 -16.65
N ILE A 234 28.08 18.92 -17.35
CA ILE A 234 27.79 17.49 -17.39
C ILE A 234 28.37 16.88 -16.12
N ILE A 235 27.55 16.17 -15.36
CA ILE A 235 27.98 15.43 -14.18
C ILE A 235 28.54 14.08 -14.66
N VAL A 236 29.77 13.77 -14.28
CA VAL A 236 30.43 12.50 -14.63
C VAL A 236 30.73 11.77 -13.35
N LEU A 237 30.06 10.64 -13.13
CA LEU A 237 30.36 9.75 -12.00
C LEU A 237 31.55 8.87 -12.39
N ALA A 238 32.52 8.70 -11.50
CA ALA A 238 33.64 7.79 -11.77
C ALA A 238 33.21 6.31 -11.65
N ASP A 239 34.03 5.43 -12.21
CA ASP A 239 33.91 3.97 -12.01
C ASP A 239 34.25 3.63 -10.54
N GLY A 240 33.53 2.71 -9.90
CA GLY A 240 33.80 2.24 -8.53
C GLY A 240 32.65 2.37 -7.51
N GLY A 241 31.61 3.18 -7.80
CA GLY A 241 30.38 3.22 -6.98
C GLY A 241 30.43 4.03 -5.67
N ASP A 242 31.53 4.75 -5.39
CA ASP A 242 31.78 5.42 -4.10
C ASP A 242 31.23 6.87 -4.02
N GLN A 243 30.26 7.25 -4.86
CA GLN A 243 29.71 8.60 -4.92
C GLN A 243 28.33 8.70 -4.26
N GLU A 244 28.16 9.66 -3.34
CA GLU A 244 26.89 9.95 -2.67
C GLU A 244 26.39 11.37 -2.95
N PHE A 245 25.16 11.52 -3.45
CA PHE A 245 24.46 12.80 -3.46
C PHE A 245 23.65 13.00 -2.18
N ASP A 246 24.02 13.97 -1.37
CA ASP A 246 23.27 14.33 -0.17
C ASP A 246 22.29 15.49 -0.45
N VAL A 247 20.99 15.17 -0.46
CA VAL A 247 19.87 16.12 -0.59
C VAL A 247 19.13 16.35 0.72
N SER A 248 19.75 16.07 1.87
CA SER A 248 19.17 16.27 3.21
C SER A 248 18.67 17.70 3.46
N SER A 249 19.28 18.70 2.80
CA SER A 249 18.88 20.11 2.87
C SER A 249 17.58 20.44 2.13
N GLY A 250 17.01 19.51 1.37
CA GLY A 250 15.75 19.66 0.64
C GLY A 250 15.77 18.94 -0.71
N SER A 251 14.60 18.56 -1.23
CA SER A 251 14.50 17.91 -2.55
C SER A 251 15.12 18.77 -3.65
N ARG A 252 15.77 18.11 -4.62
CA ARG A 252 16.52 18.75 -5.71
C ARG A 252 16.07 18.18 -7.05
N THR A 253 16.02 19.06 -8.04
CA THR A 253 15.86 18.67 -9.44
C THR A 253 17.06 19.20 -10.22
N LEU A 254 17.83 18.29 -10.78
CA LEU A 254 19.00 18.58 -11.60
C LEU A 254 18.61 18.48 -13.07
N SER A 255 18.86 19.57 -13.80
CA SER A 255 18.69 19.62 -15.27
C SER A 255 19.99 19.28 -16.02
N ASN A 256 21.03 18.93 -15.27
CA ASN A 256 22.34 18.55 -15.80
C ASN A 256 22.29 17.16 -16.44
N GLN A 257 23.00 16.99 -17.55
CA GLN A 257 23.28 15.65 -18.07
C GLN A 257 24.16 14.89 -17.07
N VAL A 258 23.98 13.57 -16.97
CA VAL A 258 24.65 12.70 -16.01
C VAL A 258 25.18 11.45 -16.72
N THR A 259 26.51 11.39 -16.87
CA THR A 259 27.21 10.19 -17.32
C THR A 259 27.33 9.19 -16.16
N LEU A 260 26.59 8.09 -16.25
CA LEU A 260 26.57 6.98 -15.29
C LEU A 260 27.62 5.92 -15.69
N ASN A 261 28.82 5.96 -15.09
CA ASN A 261 29.84 4.94 -15.33
C ASN A 261 29.74 3.73 -14.37
N ASP A 262 29.16 3.93 -13.19
CA ASP A 262 28.89 2.90 -12.17
C ASP A 262 27.69 3.37 -11.31
N GLY A 263 27.39 2.60 -10.26
CA GLY A 263 26.43 2.92 -9.22
C GLY A 263 26.71 4.20 -8.45
N PHE A 264 25.71 4.68 -7.70
CA PHE A 264 25.85 5.79 -6.75
C PHE A 264 24.76 5.73 -5.70
N SER A 265 24.94 6.49 -4.62
CA SER A 265 23.98 6.60 -3.54
C SER A 265 23.37 7.99 -3.40
N VAL A 266 22.22 8.07 -2.73
CA VAL A 266 21.49 9.31 -2.42
C VAL A 266 21.13 9.33 -0.94
N ALA A 267 21.52 10.39 -0.23
CA ALA A 267 21.12 10.63 1.15
C ALA A 267 20.04 11.72 1.24
N GLY A 268 19.20 11.64 2.28
CA GLY A 268 18.18 12.66 2.58
C GLY A 268 16.79 12.06 2.80
N VAL A 269 16.55 11.50 3.99
CA VAL A 269 15.27 10.85 4.34
C VAL A 269 14.08 11.77 4.04
N GLY A 270 13.12 11.26 3.26
CA GLY A 270 11.93 12.00 2.83
C GLY A 270 12.20 13.09 1.79
N LYS A 271 13.38 13.10 1.16
CA LYS A 271 13.76 14.02 0.09
C LYS A 271 13.94 13.27 -1.22
N THR A 272 13.82 14.01 -2.32
CA THR A 272 13.95 13.49 -3.67
C THR A 272 15.11 14.15 -4.39
N LEU A 273 15.99 13.36 -4.99
CA LEU A 273 16.90 13.80 -6.04
C LEU A 273 16.28 13.38 -7.38
N LYS A 274 15.83 14.36 -8.18
CA LYS A 274 15.31 14.12 -9.54
C LYS A 274 16.36 14.50 -10.58
N LEU A 275 16.67 13.58 -11.48
CA LEU A 275 17.48 13.81 -12.67
C LEU A 275 16.54 14.00 -13.86
N ASN A 276 16.52 15.18 -14.47
CA ASN A 276 15.49 15.55 -15.46
C ASN A 276 16.07 16.10 -16.77
N ALA A 277 17.36 15.90 -17.02
CA ALA A 277 17.94 16.18 -18.32
C ALA A 277 17.26 15.34 -19.42
N ASN A 278 17.21 15.90 -20.62
CA ASN A 278 16.87 15.12 -21.81
C ASN A 278 18.12 14.34 -22.23
N GLU A 279 18.15 13.07 -21.87
CA GLU A 279 19.35 12.25 -21.95
C GLU A 279 19.01 10.78 -22.17
N ILE A 280 19.89 10.10 -22.90
CA ILE A 280 19.94 8.65 -22.95
C ILE A 280 21.23 8.22 -22.25
N ALA A 281 21.11 7.60 -21.08
CA ALA A 281 22.22 6.99 -20.37
C ALA A 281 22.33 5.51 -20.77
N THR A 282 23.45 5.14 -21.40
CA THR A 282 23.69 3.77 -21.87
C THR A 282 24.46 2.96 -20.83
N LEU A 283 23.78 2.00 -20.20
CA LEU A 283 24.30 1.04 -19.24
C LEU A 283 25.05 -0.08 -19.97
N THR A 284 26.38 -0.06 -19.85
CA THR A 284 27.25 -1.14 -20.33
C THR A 284 27.67 -2.13 -19.25
N LYS A 285 27.45 -1.76 -17.98
CA LYS A 285 27.60 -2.56 -16.77
C LYS A 285 26.32 -2.43 -15.92
N ASP A 286 26.18 -3.29 -14.93
CA ASP A 286 25.11 -3.18 -13.95
C ASP A 286 25.22 -1.88 -13.15
N LEU A 287 24.09 -1.23 -12.94
CA LEU A 287 23.97 0.02 -12.19
C LEU A 287 23.47 -0.31 -10.78
N ASN A 288 24.35 -0.22 -9.79
CA ASN A 288 24.01 -0.43 -8.38
C ASN A 288 23.52 0.88 -7.75
N LEU A 289 22.27 0.93 -7.31
CA LEU A 289 21.65 2.15 -6.82
C LEU A 289 21.24 2.01 -5.36
N GLU A 290 21.68 3.00 -4.58
CA GLU A 290 21.36 3.13 -3.17
C GLU A 290 20.66 4.47 -2.94
N ALA A 291 19.32 4.50 -3.02
CA ALA A 291 18.56 5.73 -2.77
C ALA A 291 18.54 6.18 -1.29
N GLY A 292 19.35 5.57 -0.41
CA GLY A 292 19.44 5.81 1.02
C GLY A 292 18.21 5.33 1.79
N ASN A 293 18.32 5.18 3.11
CA ASN A 293 17.19 4.77 3.94
C ASN A 293 16.09 5.85 3.95
N GLY A 294 15.13 5.76 3.03
CA GLY A 294 13.98 6.65 2.89
C GLY A 294 14.20 7.89 2.01
N ALA A 295 15.32 8.03 1.29
CA ALA A 295 15.40 9.04 0.21
C ALA A 295 14.78 8.47 -1.07
N THR A 296 14.56 9.36 -2.06
CA THR A 296 14.04 9.01 -3.38
C THR A 296 15.02 9.45 -4.46
N LEU A 297 15.44 8.52 -5.31
CA LEU A 297 16.13 8.81 -6.56
C LEU A 297 15.11 8.70 -7.70
N ASP A 298 14.90 9.79 -8.44
CA ASP A 298 13.92 9.87 -9.52
C ASP A 298 14.62 10.13 -10.86
N PHE A 299 14.63 9.12 -11.74
CA PHE A 299 14.99 9.29 -13.14
C PHE A 299 13.76 9.78 -13.91
N GLY A 300 13.73 11.09 -14.12
CA GLY A 300 12.58 11.80 -14.67
C GLY A 300 12.23 11.36 -16.08
N SER A 301 11.04 11.73 -16.55
CA SER A 301 10.47 11.27 -17.83
C SER A 301 11.37 11.44 -19.07
N ASN A 302 12.28 12.42 -19.06
CA ASN A 302 13.21 12.70 -20.16
C ASN A 302 14.57 11.98 -20.02
N PHE A 303 14.81 11.25 -18.93
CA PHE A 303 16.04 10.52 -18.66
C PHE A 303 15.81 9.04 -18.94
N ALA A 304 16.27 8.58 -20.11
CA ALA A 304 16.09 7.19 -20.53
C ALA A 304 17.34 6.34 -20.21
N LEU A 305 17.14 5.23 -19.51
CA LEU A 305 18.16 4.23 -19.23
C LEU A 305 18.12 3.13 -20.30
N GLN A 306 19.20 2.90 -21.02
CA GLN A 306 19.26 1.94 -22.14
C GLN A 306 20.50 1.05 -22.03
N GLY A 307 20.59 -0.04 -22.80
CA GLY A 307 21.80 -0.87 -22.87
C GLY A 307 21.66 -2.27 -22.26
N SER A 308 22.77 -2.94 -21.99
CA SER A 308 22.81 -4.33 -21.52
C SER A 308 22.96 -4.49 -20.01
N GLY A 309 23.29 -3.41 -19.29
CA GLY A 309 23.40 -3.44 -17.83
C GLY A 309 22.07 -3.67 -17.13
N ALA A 310 22.10 -4.34 -15.98
CA ALA A 310 20.99 -4.43 -15.05
C ALA A 310 20.87 -3.16 -14.19
N ILE A 311 19.73 -2.98 -13.51
CA ILE A 311 19.59 -2.04 -12.39
C ILE A 311 19.44 -2.85 -11.12
N ASN A 312 20.32 -2.64 -10.15
CA ASN A 312 20.30 -3.30 -8.85
C ASN A 312 19.92 -2.29 -7.77
N LYS A 313 18.78 -2.49 -7.12
CA LYS A 313 18.30 -1.65 -6.01
C LYS A 313 18.44 -2.40 -4.69
N THR A 314 19.38 -1.97 -3.86
CA THR A 314 19.89 -2.77 -2.73
C THR A 314 19.56 -2.21 -1.35
N ASP A 315 18.95 -1.03 -1.25
CA ASP A 315 18.64 -0.38 0.04
C ASP A 315 17.15 -0.08 0.27
N ASN A 316 16.80 0.51 1.42
CA ASN A 316 15.41 0.78 1.78
C ASN A 316 14.80 2.05 1.13
N GLY A 317 15.53 2.76 0.28
CA GLY A 317 15.04 3.97 -0.39
C GLY A 317 14.05 3.67 -1.52
N THR A 318 13.60 4.72 -2.20
CA THR A 318 12.75 4.60 -3.38
C THR A 318 13.51 4.99 -4.65
N LEU A 319 13.45 4.13 -5.67
CA LEU A 319 13.84 4.46 -7.03
C LEU A 319 12.57 4.76 -7.85
N VAL A 320 12.54 5.85 -8.60
CA VAL A 320 11.45 6.18 -9.52
C VAL A 320 11.94 6.14 -10.96
N LEU A 321 11.24 5.39 -11.80
CA LEU A 321 11.50 5.28 -13.23
C LEU A 321 10.32 5.87 -14.00
N GLU A 322 10.52 7.03 -14.63
CA GLU A 322 9.43 7.74 -15.32
C GLU A 322 9.48 7.62 -16.85
N SER A 323 10.65 7.35 -17.43
CA SER A 323 10.80 7.37 -18.90
C SER A 323 10.23 6.11 -19.55
N LYS A 324 9.32 6.28 -20.50
CA LYS A 324 8.79 5.19 -21.34
C LYS A 324 9.83 4.57 -22.28
N ASN A 325 10.97 5.24 -22.46
CA ASN A 325 12.04 4.85 -23.36
C ASN A 325 13.18 4.12 -22.65
N ASN A 326 12.96 3.65 -21.43
CA ASN A 326 13.91 2.82 -20.71
C ASN A 326 14.06 1.46 -21.44
N THR A 327 15.18 1.19 -22.09
CA THR A 327 15.39 -0.06 -22.85
C THR A 327 16.57 -0.88 -22.34
N PHE A 328 16.97 -0.68 -21.08
CA PHE A 328 17.96 -1.54 -20.44
C PHE A 328 17.47 -3.00 -20.43
N SER A 329 18.37 -3.94 -20.73
CA SER A 329 18.05 -5.36 -20.99
C SER A 329 18.68 -6.32 -19.99
N GLY A 330 19.57 -5.85 -19.11
CA GLY A 330 20.16 -6.68 -18.05
C GLY A 330 19.20 -7.05 -16.92
N GLY A 331 18.01 -6.44 -16.89
CA GLY A 331 16.96 -6.70 -15.91
C GLY A 331 16.87 -5.66 -14.80
N LEU A 332 15.81 -5.76 -14.00
CA LEU A 332 15.55 -4.91 -12.83
C LEU A 332 15.52 -5.78 -11.58
N ASN A 333 16.51 -5.63 -10.71
CA ASN A 333 16.66 -6.39 -9.49
C ASN A 333 16.38 -5.50 -8.27
N ILE A 334 15.36 -5.83 -7.50
CA ILE A 334 14.92 -5.13 -6.30
C ILE A 334 15.13 -6.06 -5.11
N GLN A 335 16.14 -5.75 -4.30
CA GLN A 335 16.53 -6.57 -3.17
C GLN A 335 16.12 -5.94 -1.84
N GLN A 336 15.96 -4.62 -1.81
CA GLN A 336 15.35 -3.88 -0.70
C GLN A 336 14.63 -2.61 -1.22
N GLY A 337 13.71 -2.10 -0.40
CA GLY A 337 13.04 -0.82 -0.64
C GLY A 337 12.05 -0.87 -1.80
N ALA A 338 11.77 0.30 -2.39
CA ALA A 338 10.77 0.42 -3.44
C ALA A 338 11.37 0.81 -4.78
N VAL A 339 10.83 0.25 -5.87
CA VAL A 339 10.87 0.85 -7.21
C VAL A 339 9.46 1.27 -7.58
N SER A 340 9.29 2.47 -8.13
CA SER A 340 8.00 2.98 -8.57
C SER A 340 8.06 3.50 -10.00
N THR A 341 7.04 3.25 -10.80
CA THR A 341 6.88 3.89 -12.10
C THR A 341 6.20 5.26 -11.96
N ALA A 342 6.35 6.17 -12.92
CA ALA A 342 5.33 7.19 -13.16
C ALA A 342 3.98 6.54 -13.57
N THR A 343 2.94 7.36 -13.76
CA THR A 343 1.62 6.86 -14.19
C THR A 343 1.66 6.28 -15.60
N VAL A 344 1.38 4.99 -15.72
CA VAL A 344 1.16 4.23 -16.96
C VAL A 344 -0.27 4.49 -17.44
N SER A 345 -0.41 5.19 -18.56
CA SER A 345 -1.72 5.51 -19.18
C SER A 345 -2.03 4.70 -20.43
N ASP A 346 -1.06 3.92 -20.91
CA ASP A 346 -1.09 3.03 -22.06
C ASP A 346 -0.72 1.60 -21.62
N THR A 347 -0.14 0.78 -22.50
CA THR A 347 0.30 -0.58 -22.15
C THR A 347 1.80 -0.61 -21.83
N LEU A 348 2.14 -0.85 -20.56
CA LEU A 348 3.48 -1.25 -20.12
C LEU A 348 3.62 -2.77 -20.29
N THR A 349 4.52 -3.22 -21.15
CA THR A 349 4.80 -4.65 -21.32
C THR A 349 6.04 -5.02 -20.53
N ILE A 350 5.92 -5.98 -19.61
CA ILE A 350 7.01 -6.41 -18.75
C ILE A 350 7.98 -7.32 -19.50
N GLY A 351 9.25 -6.89 -19.55
CA GLY A 351 10.38 -7.63 -20.12
C GLY A 351 10.15 -8.13 -21.54
N ASN A 352 9.58 -7.26 -22.38
CA ASN A 352 9.48 -7.51 -23.80
C ASN A 352 9.94 -6.27 -24.59
N ALA A 353 10.97 -6.46 -25.40
CA ALA A 353 11.52 -5.41 -26.27
C ALA A 353 10.51 -4.91 -27.34
N SER A 354 9.45 -5.65 -27.66
CA SER A 354 8.48 -5.25 -28.68
C SER A 354 7.37 -4.29 -28.20
N GLY A 355 7.29 -4.01 -26.89
CA GLY A 355 6.34 -3.03 -26.34
C GLY A 355 6.63 -1.58 -26.75
N THR A 356 5.70 -0.66 -26.49
CA THR A 356 5.89 0.79 -26.74
C THR A 356 6.19 1.60 -25.47
N ASN A 357 5.88 1.03 -24.31
CA ASN A 357 6.21 1.60 -23.01
C ASN A 357 7.07 0.59 -22.27
N HIS A 358 8.32 0.97 -22.01
CA HIS A 358 9.34 0.13 -21.38
C HIS A 358 9.82 0.74 -20.06
N MET A 359 8.99 1.42 -19.28
CA MET A 359 9.43 2.11 -18.06
C MET A 359 10.31 1.27 -17.11
N LEU A 360 10.09 -0.05 -17.07
CA LEU A 360 10.83 -1.01 -16.25
C LEU A 360 11.94 -1.77 -17.02
N GLY A 361 12.31 -1.30 -18.21
CA GLY A 361 13.26 -1.96 -19.09
C GLY A 361 12.65 -3.08 -19.92
N THR A 362 13.53 -3.84 -20.57
CA THR A 362 13.17 -4.94 -21.50
C THR A 362 13.68 -6.31 -21.04
N GLY A 363 14.45 -6.35 -19.94
CA GLY A 363 14.92 -7.60 -19.32
C GLY A 363 13.95 -8.16 -18.28
N ASP A 364 14.39 -9.22 -17.62
CA ASP A 364 13.66 -9.85 -16.52
C ASP A 364 13.55 -8.94 -15.29
N ILE A 365 12.55 -9.19 -14.45
CA ILE A 365 12.36 -8.49 -13.18
C ILE A 365 12.56 -9.48 -12.04
N ASP A 366 13.36 -9.12 -11.04
CA ASP A 366 13.53 -9.88 -9.81
C ASP A 366 13.23 -9.01 -8.60
N VAL A 367 12.18 -9.34 -7.85
CA VAL A 367 11.81 -8.68 -6.59
C VAL A 367 11.96 -9.71 -5.48
N SER A 368 12.87 -9.45 -4.54
CA SER A 368 13.25 -10.39 -3.48
C SER A 368 13.28 -9.70 -2.12
N SER A 369 12.96 -10.43 -1.05
CA SER A 369 12.77 -9.93 0.33
C SER A 369 11.43 -9.24 0.60
N ALA A 370 10.90 -9.43 1.81
CA ALA A 370 9.66 -8.82 2.30
C ALA A 370 9.71 -7.28 2.39
N SER A 371 10.90 -6.67 2.36
CA SER A 371 11.07 -5.21 2.30
C SER A 371 11.03 -4.65 0.89
N SER A 372 10.97 -5.50 -0.14
CA SER A 372 11.02 -5.10 -1.54
C SER A 372 9.66 -4.96 -2.18
N ILE A 373 9.45 -3.82 -2.81
CA ILE A 373 8.18 -3.45 -3.44
C ILE A 373 8.43 -2.91 -4.84
N LEU A 374 7.73 -3.44 -5.84
CA LEU A 374 7.57 -2.80 -7.14
C LEU A 374 6.16 -2.20 -7.25
N ASN A 375 6.08 -0.88 -7.30
CA ASN A 375 4.83 -0.16 -7.51
C ASN A 375 4.71 0.28 -8.97
N ILE A 376 3.74 -0.29 -9.69
CA ILE A 376 3.38 0.11 -11.04
C ILE A 376 2.15 0.99 -10.95
N ASN A 377 2.35 2.30 -11.04
CA ASN A 377 1.28 3.27 -10.97
C ASN A 377 0.58 3.34 -12.33
N THR A 378 -0.71 3.05 -12.39
CA THR A 378 -1.51 3.10 -13.64
C THR A 378 -2.58 4.18 -13.57
N SER A 379 -3.07 4.64 -14.72
CA SER A 379 -4.40 5.26 -14.79
C SER A 379 -5.46 4.17 -14.86
N ALA A 380 -6.74 4.54 -14.68
CA ALA A 380 -7.86 3.60 -14.83
C ALA A 380 -7.96 2.96 -16.24
N THR A 381 -7.28 3.51 -17.25
CA THR A 381 -7.22 3.00 -18.62
C THR A 381 -5.87 2.37 -18.96
N GLY A 382 -4.89 2.45 -18.05
CA GLY A 382 -3.57 1.83 -18.23
C GLY A 382 -3.67 0.32 -18.21
N ASN A 383 -2.70 -0.34 -18.83
CA ASN A 383 -2.57 -1.79 -18.86
C ASN A 383 -1.13 -2.18 -18.51
N VAL A 384 -0.99 -3.19 -17.66
CA VAL A 384 0.29 -3.83 -17.34
C VAL A 384 0.22 -5.24 -17.88
N ASP A 385 1.07 -5.56 -18.86
CA ASP A 385 1.01 -6.84 -19.59
C ASP A 385 2.26 -7.68 -19.34
N PHE A 386 2.08 -8.82 -18.69
CA PHE A 386 3.09 -9.86 -18.55
C PHE A 386 3.03 -10.75 -19.79
N ALA A 387 3.94 -10.53 -20.75
CA ALA A 387 3.82 -11.11 -22.09
C ALA A 387 4.96 -12.04 -22.53
N GLY A 388 6.17 -11.95 -21.94
CA GLY A 388 7.32 -12.71 -22.47
C GLY A 388 8.50 -12.95 -21.52
N SER A 389 8.75 -12.09 -20.55
CA SER A 389 9.88 -12.25 -19.62
C SER A 389 9.59 -13.14 -18.42
N THR A 390 10.64 -13.40 -17.66
CA THR A 390 10.54 -13.92 -16.30
C THR A 390 10.38 -12.77 -15.32
N THR A 391 9.35 -12.81 -14.48
CA THR A 391 9.21 -11.98 -13.29
C THR A 391 9.30 -12.84 -12.05
N LYS A 392 10.27 -12.59 -11.17
CA LYS A 392 10.41 -13.27 -9.89
C LYS A 392 9.86 -12.38 -8.78
N ILE A 393 9.06 -12.97 -7.90
CA ILE A 393 8.51 -12.32 -6.71
C ILE A 393 8.73 -13.27 -5.55
N THR A 394 9.80 -13.08 -4.78
CA THR A 394 10.30 -14.10 -3.85
C THR A 394 10.44 -13.57 -2.43
N ASP A 395 10.44 -14.48 -1.45
CA ASP A 395 10.74 -14.19 -0.05
C ASP A 395 9.87 -13.09 0.57
N GLY A 396 8.58 -13.08 0.25
CA GLY A 396 7.61 -12.09 0.75
C GLY A 396 7.60 -10.76 0.01
N ALA A 397 8.38 -10.61 -1.06
CA ALA A 397 8.35 -9.43 -1.92
C ALA A 397 6.97 -9.20 -2.53
N THR A 398 6.71 -7.94 -2.92
CA THR A 398 5.40 -7.53 -3.43
C THR A 398 5.52 -6.78 -4.75
N ILE A 399 4.67 -7.13 -5.72
CA ILE A 399 4.38 -6.27 -6.89
C ILE A 399 2.96 -5.73 -6.76
N ASN A 400 2.81 -4.41 -6.89
CA ASN A 400 1.53 -3.71 -6.86
C ASN A 400 1.25 -3.04 -8.20
N VAL A 401 0.08 -3.32 -8.77
CA VAL A 401 -0.49 -2.55 -9.89
C VAL A 401 -1.58 -1.64 -9.34
N LEU A 402 -1.25 -0.35 -9.23
CA LEU A 402 -2.02 0.67 -8.52
C LEU A 402 -2.79 1.57 -9.50
N GLY A 403 -3.84 2.26 -9.04
CA GLY A 403 -4.58 3.25 -9.84
C GLY A 403 -5.68 2.70 -10.75
N GLY A 404 -5.99 1.40 -10.62
CA GLY A 404 -7.19 0.79 -11.19
C GLY A 404 -7.11 0.40 -12.66
N GLY A 405 -5.93 0.44 -13.29
CA GLY A 405 -5.68 -0.11 -14.62
C GLY A 405 -5.77 -1.63 -14.67
N THR A 406 -5.73 -2.20 -15.88
CA THR A 406 -5.85 -3.65 -16.08
C THR A 406 -4.49 -4.33 -15.94
N THR A 407 -4.45 -5.47 -15.26
CA THR A 407 -3.27 -6.35 -15.23
C THR A 407 -3.54 -7.56 -16.10
N THR A 408 -2.76 -7.75 -17.16
CA THR A 408 -2.93 -8.83 -18.14
C THR A 408 -1.79 -9.82 -18.03
N LEU A 409 -2.12 -11.11 -17.89
CA LEU A 409 -1.17 -12.23 -17.82
C LEU A 409 -1.21 -12.97 -19.17
N SER A 410 -0.70 -12.33 -20.22
CA SER A 410 -0.81 -12.84 -21.60
C SER A 410 0.24 -13.90 -21.97
N GLY A 411 1.40 -13.93 -21.30
CA GLY A 411 2.52 -14.82 -21.58
C GLY A 411 3.69 -14.68 -20.58
N GLY A 412 4.86 -15.26 -20.91
CA GLY A 412 6.02 -15.25 -20.02
C GLY A 412 5.89 -16.13 -18.77
N THR A 413 6.71 -15.87 -17.76
CA THR A 413 6.74 -16.62 -16.49
C THR A 413 6.66 -15.67 -15.30
N ILE A 414 5.84 -15.98 -14.30
CA ILE A 414 5.93 -15.39 -12.96
C ILE A 414 6.34 -16.51 -12.00
N ASP A 415 7.44 -16.33 -11.28
CA ASP A 415 7.95 -17.28 -10.29
C ASP A 415 7.85 -16.68 -8.89
N PHE A 416 7.04 -17.30 -8.03
CA PHE A 416 6.80 -16.83 -6.66
C PHE A 416 7.82 -17.36 -5.63
N GLY A 417 8.85 -18.07 -6.10
CA GLY A 417 9.93 -18.61 -5.29
C GLY A 417 9.56 -19.90 -4.55
N ASN A 418 10.58 -20.70 -4.20
CA ASN A 418 10.42 -21.98 -3.50
C ASN A 418 10.38 -21.86 -1.97
N SER A 419 10.58 -20.66 -1.43
CA SER A 419 10.52 -20.37 0.00
C SER A 419 9.11 -20.58 0.56
N ALA A 420 9.02 -20.70 1.88
CA ALA A 420 7.74 -20.78 2.60
C ALA A 420 6.97 -19.45 2.53
N THR A 421 7.70 -18.33 2.48
CA THR A 421 7.12 -17.00 2.29
C THR A 421 7.12 -16.66 0.81
N LYS A 422 5.98 -16.87 0.16
CA LYS A 422 5.79 -16.54 -1.26
C LYS A 422 5.77 -15.03 -1.48
N GLY A 423 6.14 -14.60 -2.68
CA GLY A 423 5.82 -13.25 -3.12
C GLY A 423 4.33 -13.09 -3.43
N SER A 424 3.90 -11.85 -3.61
CA SER A 424 2.51 -11.48 -3.87
C SER A 424 2.38 -10.53 -5.07
N LEU A 425 1.26 -10.65 -5.78
CA LEU A 425 0.88 -9.77 -6.87
C LEU A 425 -0.50 -9.17 -6.55
N HIS A 426 -0.54 -7.85 -6.42
CA HIS A 426 -1.77 -7.12 -6.11
C HIS A 426 -2.18 -6.25 -7.29
N SER A 427 -3.44 -6.33 -7.71
CA SER A 427 -4.00 -5.46 -8.74
C SER A 427 -5.21 -4.71 -8.20
N SER A 428 -5.08 -3.38 -8.11
CA SER A 428 -6.19 -2.49 -7.74
C SER A 428 -7.27 -2.37 -8.82
N GLY A 429 -7.01 -2.83 -10.04
CA GLY A 429 -7.96 -2.86 -11.15
C GLY A 429 -8.31 -4.28 -11.58
N SER A 430 -8.81 -4.40 -12.81
CA SER A 430 -9.21 -5.70 -13.36
C SER A 430 -8.00 -6.57 -13.67
N VAL A 431 -8.17 -7.88 -13.60
CA VAL A 431 -7.13 -8.87 -13.95
C VAL A 431 -7.60 -9.76 -15.08
N VAL A 432 -6.73 -10.00 -16.06
CA VAL A 432 -6.97 -10.94 -17.17
C VAL A 432 -5.96 -12.08 -17.08
N LEU A 433 -6.45 -13.29 -16.83
CA LEU A 433 -5.65 -14.52 -16.79
C LEU A 433 -5.59 -15.16 -18.19
N GLY A 434 -4.38 -15.21 -18.75
CA GLY A 434 -4.09 -15.77 -20.06
C GLY A 434 -3.03 -16.87 -19.98
N ASN A 435 -1.96 -16.74 -20.78
CA ASN A 435 -0.99 -17.81 -20.98
C ASN A 435 0.34 -17.59 -20.23
N THR A 436 0.35 -16.73 -19.20
CA THR A 436 1.51 -16.63 -18.31
C THR A 436 1.66 -17.94 -17.53
N THR A 437 2.89 -18.46 -17.47
CA THR A 437 3.24 -19.61 -16.62
C THR A 437 3.48 -19.12 -15.21
N LEU A 438 2.75 -19.64 -14.23
CA LEU A 438 2.97 -19.33 -12.82
C LEU A 438 3.72 -20.50 -12.18
N LEU A 439 4.92 -20.23 -11.65
CA LEU A 439 5.77 -21.21 -10.97
C LEU A 439 5.72 -20.99 -9.47
N ASN A 440 5.79 -22.10 -8.72
CA ASN A 440 5.75 -22.10 -7.25
C ASN A 440 4.53 -21.35 -6.66
N SER A 441 3.39 -21.43 -7.36
CA SER A 441 2.16 -20.70 -7.06
C SER A 441 1.30 -21.29 -5.93
N ASP A 442 1.65 -22.47 -5.43
CA ASP A 442 0.95 -23.07 -4.28
C ASP A 442 1.03 -22.14 -3.06
N GLY A 443 -0.14 -21.75 -2.54
CA GLY A 443 -0.25 -20.81 -1.42
C GLY A 443 -0.06 -19.34 -1.78
N VAL A 444 0.10 -19.00 -3.07
CA VAL A 444 0.13 -17.62 -3.54
C VAL A 444 -1.27 -17.06 -3.64
N ILE A 445 -1.41 -15.79 -3.25
CA ILE A 445 -2.66 -15.02 -3.37
C ILE A 445 -2.46 -13.95 -4.45
N LEU A 446 -3.38 -13.91 -5.39
CA LEU A 446 -3.56 -12.85 -6.38
C LEU A 446 -4.77 -12.00 -5.99
N ASP A 447 -4.52 -10.75 -5.65
CA ASP A 447 -5.58 -9.81 -5.27
C ASP A 447 -6.09 -9.04 -6.49
N VAL A 448 -7.42 -8.99 -6.63
CA VAL A 448 -8.14 -8.36 -7.74
C VAL A 448 -9.13 -7.34 -7.17
N GLY A 449 -8.97 -6.07 -7.56
CA GLY A 449 -9.81 -4.97 -7.07
C GLY A 449 -11.06 -4.65 -7.91
N LYS A 450 -11.18 -5.23 -9.11
CA LYS A 450 -12.33 -5.06 -10.03
C LYS A 450 -12.75 -6.40 -10.65
N ASP A 451 -12.81 -6.49 -11.97
CA ASP A 451 -13.25 -7.71 -12.65
C ASP A 451 -12.09 -8.68 -12.87
N LEU A 452 -12.37 -9.97 -12.72
CA LEU A 452 -11.50 -11.05 -13.15
C LEU A 452 -11.98 -11.57 -14.50
N THR A 453 -11.08 -11.69 -15.46
CA THR A 453 -11.37 -12.31 -16.76
C THR A 453 -10.44 -13.49 -16.99
N ILE A 454 -11.01 -14.65 -17.29
CA ILE A 454 -10.29 -15.88 -17.56
C ILE A 454 -10.41 -16.20 -19.05
N LEU A 455 -9.28 -16.16 -19.76
CA LEU A 455 -9.24 -16.53 -21.17
C LEU A 455 -9.36 -18.04 -21.35
N SER A 456 -10.02 -18.46 -22.42
CA SER A 456 -10.15 -19.89 -22.76
C SER A 456 -8.76 -20.52 -22.94
N GLY A 457 -8.52 -21.64 -22.26
CA GLY A 457 -7.23 -22.34 -22.30
C GLY A 457 -6.12 -21.68 -21.47
N SER A 458 -6.44 -20.70 -20.61
CA SER A 458 -5.47 -20.03 -19.76
C SER A 458 -4.62 -21.02 -18.95
N THR A 459 -3.30 -20.92 -19.11
CA THR A 459 -2.33 -21.69 -18.31
C THR A 459 -2.15 -21.10 -16.91
N SER A 460 -2.36 -19.79 -16.74
CA SER A 460 -2.27 -19.13 -15.43
C SER A 460 -3.31 -19.67 -14.45
N VAL A 461 -4.48 -20.07 -14.96
CA VAL A 461 -5.52 -20.70 -14.16
C VAL A 461 -5.14 -22.11 -13.73
N GLN A 462 -4.28 -22.82 -14.45
CA GLN A 462 -3.92 -24.22 -14.16
C GLN A 462 -2.86 -24.37 -13.06
N SER A 463 -2.42 -23.27 -12.45
CA SER A 463 -1.31 -23.27 -11.52
C SER A 463 -1.70 -23.43 -10.04
N GLY A 464 -2.99 -23.60 -9.74
CA GLY A 464 -3.47 -23.70 -8.35
C GLY A 464 -3.37 -22.39 -7.57
N ILE A 465 -3.24 -21.24 -8.24
CA ILE A 465 -3.15 -19.94 -7.57
C ILE A 465 -4.45 -19.61 -6.82
N GLY A 466 -4.33 -19.04 -5.61
CA GLY A 466 -5.45 -18.47 -4.87
C GLY A 466 -5.79 -17.08 -5.41
N ILE A 467 -7.08 -16.78 -5.52
CA ILE A 467 -7.59 -15.51 -6.01
C ILE A 467 -8.44 -14.88 -4.91
N THR A 468 -8.11 -13.64 -4.53
CA THR A 468 -8.95 -12.83 -3.66
C THR A 468 -9.59 -11.70 -4.46
N MET A 469 -10.91 -11.62 -4.37
CA MET A 469 -11.71 -10.55 -4.94
C MET A 469 -12.18 -9.66 -3.77
N ASP A 470 -11.49 -8.56 -3.52
CA ASP A 470 -11.77 -7.65 -2.40
C ASP A 470 -12.26 -6.29 -2.91
N SER A 471 -13.58 -6.07 -2.84
CA SER A 471 -14.15 -4.79 -3.21
C SER A 471 -15.45 -4.49 -2.49
N ALA A 472 -15.66 -3.21 -2.19
CA ALA A 472 -16.95 -2.68 -1.79
C ALA A 472 -17.90 -2.46 -2.98
N SER A 473 -17.38 -2.51 -4.21
CA SER A 473 -18.16 -2.39 -5.45
C SER A 473 -18.46 -3.76 -6.06
N ALA A 474 -19.41 -3.80 -7.00
CA ALA A 474 -19.68 -5.01 -7.75
C ALA A 474 -18.47 -5.44 -8.61
N GLN A 475 -18.24 -6.74 -8.68
CA GLN A 475 -17.17 -7.39 -9.43
C GLN A 475 -17.73 -8.58 -10.20
N ASN A 476 -17.08 -8.94 -11.29
CA ASN A 476 -17.46 -10.09 -12.12
C ASN A 476 -16.28 -11.05 -12.29
N ILE A 477 -16.60 -12.35 -12.38
CA ILE A 477 -15.73 -13.35 -12.98
C ILE A 477 -16.25 -13.63 -14.38
N ASN A 478 -15.50 -13.17 -15.39
CA ASN A 478 -15.79 -13.37 -16.80
C ASN A 478 -14.99 -14.56 -17.33
N GLY A 479 -15.59 -15.36 -18.20
CA GLY A 479 -14.93 -16.48 -18.86
C GLY A 479 -15.89 -17.21 -19.79
N THR A 480 -15.39 -18.25 -20.47
CA THR A 480 -16.19 -19.09 -21.37
C THR A 480 -15.89 -20.56 -21.17
N GLY A 481 -16.92 -21.38 -20.95
CA GLY A 481 -16.83 -22.83 -20.78
C GLY A 481 -16.38 -23.25 -19.39
N ALA A 482 -15.81 -24.45 -19.30
CA ALA A 482 -15.28 -25.00 -18.05
C ALA A 482 -13.94 -24.36 -17.68
N ILE A 483 -13.81 -23.94 -16.43
CA ILE A 483 -12.61 -23.37 -15.83
C ILE A 483 -12.11 -24.34 -14.75
N THR A 484 -10.86 -24.76 -14.87
CA THR A 484 -10.26 -25.77 -13.97
C THR A 484 -8.87 -25.37 -13.52
N GLY A 485 -8.48 -25.80 -12.31
CA GLY A 485 -7.11 -25.66 -11.80
C GLY A 485 -6.88 -24.42 -10.95
N VAL A 486 -7.92 -23.61 -10.71
CA VAL A 486 -7.86 -22.51 -9.73
C VAL A 486 -7.64 -23.11 -8.34
N GLY A 487 -6.79 -22.49 -7.53
CA GLY A 487 -6.59 -22.89 -6.14
C GLY A 487 -7.79 -22.51 -5.28
N ALA A 488 -7.69 -21.40 -4.57
CA ALA A 488 -8.80 -20.85 -3.80
C ALA A 488 -9.49 -19.71 -4.56
N LEU A 489 -10.80 -19.56 -4.40
CA LEU A 489 -11.51 -18.32 -4.71
C LEU A 489 -12.06 -17.73 -3.40
N THR A 490 -11.57 -16.55 -3.03
CA THR A 490 -11.98 -15.83 -1.83
C THR A 490 -12.68 -14.53 -2.20
N LYS A 491 -13.88 -14.33 -1.68
CA LYS A 491 -14.61 -13.07 -1.76
C LYS A 491 -14.55 -12.35 -0.42
N SER A 492 -14.03 -11.12 -0.43
CA SER A 492 -14.06 -10.18 0.69
C SER A 492 -14.59 -8.80 0.24
N GLY A 493 -14.78 -7.89 1.19
CA GLY A 493 -15.39 -6.58 0.95
C GLY A 493 -16.91 -6.63 0.77
N LYS A 494 -17.59 -5.50 0.91
CA LYS A 494 -19.06 -5.44 0.98
C LYS A 494 -19.79 -5.60 -0.36
N GLY A 495 -19.08 -5.56 -1.49
CA GLY A 495 -19.68 -5.64 -2.83
C GLY A 495 -20.16 -7.04 -3.19
N THR A 496 -20.83 -7.15 -4.35
CA THR A 496 -21.25 -8.42 -4.94
C THR A 496 -20.22 -8.90 -5.97
N LEU A 497 -19.76 -10.14 -5.85
CA LEU A 497 -19.00 -10.83 -6.88
C LEU A 497 -19.92 -11.79 -7.62
N THR A 498 -20.03 -11.66 -8.94
CA THR A 498 -20.89 -12.51 -9.77
C THR A 498 -20.08 -13.38 -10.71
N VAL A 499 -20.30 -14.69 -10.68
CA VAL A 499 -19.79 -15.62 -11.70
C VAL A 499 -20.69 -15.52 -12.94
N GLN A 500 -20.12 -15.11 -14.07
CA GLN A 500 -20.91 -14.81 -15.27
C GLN A 500 -21.31 -16.08 -16.03
N SER A 501 -22.45 -16.02 -16.72
CA SER A 501 -23.11 -17.16 -17.40
C SER A 501 -22.30 -17.78 -18.55
N GLY A 502 -21.23 -17.12 -19.01
CA GLY A 502 -20.29 -17.73 -19.94
C GLY A 502 -19.53 -18.92 -19.35
N ILE A 503 -19.40 -18.98 -18.02
CA ILE A 503 -18.70 -20.04 -17.30
C ILE A 503 -19.71 -21.16 -17.01
N THR A 504 -19.42 -22.38 -17.51
CA THR A 504 -20.29 -23.55 -17.30
C THR A 504 -19.92 -24.29 -16.03
N ASP A 505 -18.62 -24.42 -15.76
CA ASP A 505 -18.07 -25.15 -14.63
C ASP A 505 -16.90 -24.36 -14.06
N LEU A 506 -16.81 -24.27 -12.73
CA LEU A 506 -15.71 -23.63 -12.02
C LEU A 506 -15.15 -24.60 -10.98
N SER A 507 -14.01 -25.21 -11.28
CA SER A 507 -13.30 -26.13 -10.39
C SER A 507 -12.22 -25.41 -9.59
N LEU A 508 -12.33 -25.53 -8.26
CA LEU A 508 -11.54 -24.87 -7.23
C LEU A 508 -11.12 -25.91 -6.17
N LEU A 509 -10.04 -25.64 -5.43
CA LEU A 509 -9.71 -26.39 -4.21
C LEU A 509 -10.63 -25.98 -3.05
N SER A 510 -10.90 -24.68 -2.92
CA SER A 510 -11.76 -24.10 -1.89
C SER A 510 -12.50 -22.86 -2.38
N LEU A 511 -13.75 -22.69 -1.95
CA LEU A 511 -14.55 -21.50 -2.16
C LEU A 511 -14.75 -20.78 -0.83
N THR A 512 -14.49 -19.49 -0.77
CA THR A 512 -14.59 -18.72 0.48
C THR A 512 -15.39 -17.44 0.26
N ALA A 513 -16.40 -17.18 1.09
CA ALA A 513 -17.14 -15.92 1.15
C ALA A 513 -16.97 -15.30 2.55
N LEU A 514 -15.96 -14.43 2.71
CA LEU A 514 -15.68 -13.74 3.95
C LEU A 514 -16.63 -12.56 4.19
N ASP A 515 -16.98 -11.81 3.15
CA ASP A 515 -17.86 -10.64 3.28
C ASP A 515 -18.56 -10.30 1.95
N GLY A 516 -19.64 -9.51 2.04
CA GLY A 516 -20.48 -9.13 0.91
C GLY A 516 -21.22 -10.32 0.32
N THR A 517 -21.48 -10.28 -0.99
CA THR A 517 -22.21 -11.35 -1.69
C THR A 517 -21.30 -12.03 -2.70
N LEU A 518 -21.30 -13.36 -2.70
CA LEU A 518 -20.78 -14.22 -3.75
C LEU A 518 -21.96 -14.87 -4.46
N ASP A 519 -22.25 -14.40 -5.67
CA ASP A 519 -23.28 -14.93 -6.56
C ASP A 519 -22.64 -15.90 -7.56
N LEU A 520 -23.01 -17.17 -7.49
CA LEU A 520 -22.45 -18.23 -8.33
C LEU A 520 -23.01 -18.26 -9.75
N GLY A 521 -23.99 -17.40 -10.06
CA GLY A 521 -24.67 -17.38 -11.35
C GLY A 521 -25.18 -18.77 -11.72
N THR A 522 -24.94 -19.20 -12.95
CA THR A 522 -25.36 -20.52 -13.45
C THR A 522 -24.21 -21.53 -13.60
N ALA A 523 -23.03 -21.25 -13.04
CA ALA A 523 -21.89 -22.17 -13.14
C ALA A 523 -22.00 -23.31 -12.13
N THR A 524 -21.72 -24.53 -12.53
CA THR A 524 -21.50 -25.66 -11.61
C THR A 524 -20.18 -25.45 -10.88
N ILE A 525 -20.17 -25.48 -9.55
CA ILE A 525 -18.97 -25.26 -8.75
C ILE A 525 -18.42 -26.60 -8.26
N ALA A 526 -17.21 -26.93 -8.67
CA ALA A 526 -16.51 -28.10 -8.19
C ALA A 526 -15.49 -27.73 -7.11
N THR A 527 -15.82 -27.97 -5.84
CA THR A 527 -14.95 -27.69 -4.68
C THR A 527 -15.15 -28.75 -3.60
N SER A 528 -14.11 -28.99 -2.80
CA SER A 528 -14.18 -29.89 -1.64
C SER A 528 -14.61 -29.18 -0.36
N THR A 529 -14.46 -27.86 -0.31
CA THR A 529 -14.73 -27.06 0.88
C THR A 529 -15.34 -25.71 0.52
N VAL A 530 -16.29 -25.27 1.35
CA VAL A 530 -16.84 -23.91 1.34
C VAL A 530 -16.61 -23.29 2.71
N ASN A 531 -16.01 -22.11 2.76
CA ASN A 531 -15.77 -21.38 3.99
C ASN A 531 -16.57 -20.08 3.99
N LEU A 532 -17.35 -19.82 5.04
CA LEU A 532 -18.12 -18.58 5.18
C LEU A 532 -17.62 -17.80 6.41
N GLY A 533 -17.31 -16.53 6.20
CA GLY A 533 -16.77 -15.62 7.24
C GLY A 533 -17.69 -14.45 7.57
N GLY A 534 -19.00 -14.60 7.35
CA GLY A 534 -19.99 -13.52 7.44
C GLY A 534 -20.51 -13.02 6.09
N GLY A 535 -20.03 -13.61 4.99
CA GLY A 535 -20.52 -13.34 3.64
C GLY A 535 -21.85 -14.06 3.33
N THR A 536 -22.47 -13.64 2.23
CA THR A 536 -23.63 -14.30 1.61
C THR A 536 -23.19 -15.08 0.38
N LEU A 537 -23.56 -16.35 0.29
CA LEU A 537 -23.41 -17.18 -0.91
C LEU A 537 -24.76 -17.40 -1.57
N VAL A 538 -24.89 -17.10 -2.87
CA VAL A 538 -26.13 -17.16 -3.63
C VAL A 538 -26.03 -18.22 -4.74
N MET A 539 -27.04 -19.09 -4.81
CA MET A 539 -27.15 -20.19 -5.75
C MET A 539 -28.37 -20.01 -6.66
N HIS A 540 -28.33 -20.57 -7.86
CA HIS A 540 -29.41 -20.44 -8.87
C HIS A 540 -29.76 -21.74 -9.58
N GLN A 541 -29.24 -22.88 -9.11
CA GLN A 541 -29.54 -24.22 -9.63
C GLN A 541 -29.45 -25.27 -8.53
N ALA A 542 -30.15 -26.39 -8.72
CA ALA A 542 -30.07 -27.53 -7.81
C ALA A 542 -28.65 -28.13 -7.82
N ASP A 543 -28.14 -28.49 -6.65
CA ASP A 543 -26.81 -29.09 -6.48
C ASP A 543 -25.70 -28.30 -7.19
N GLN A 544 -25.78 -26.96 -7.14
CA GLN A 544 -24.88 -26.09 -7.89
C GLN A 544 -23.44 -26.23 -7.43
N ILE A 545 -23.23 -26.46 -6.13
CA ILE A 545 -21.92 -26.78 -5.57
C ILE A 545 -21.82 -28.30 -5.48
N SER A 546 -20.63 -28.85 -5.77
CA SER A 546 -20.36 -30.28 -5.69
C SER A 546 -21.07 -30.92 -4.50
N PRO A 547 -21.95 -31.91 -4.75
CA PRO A 547 -22.63 -32.60 -3.68
C PRO A 547 -21.60 -33.18 -2.71
N TRP A 548 -21.96 -33.21 -1.42
CA TRP A 548 -21.15 -33.86 -0.39
C TRP A 548 -19.82 -33.15 -0.05
N MET A 549 -19.82 -31.81 -0.07
CA MET A 549 -18.72 -30.98 0.43
C MET A 549 -18.91 -30.59 1.91
N ASP A 550 -17.85 -30.12 2.56
CA ASP A 550 -17.90 -29.57 3.92
C ASP A 550 -18.08 -28.05 3.93
N LEU A 551 -19.04 -27.57 4.72
CA LEU A 551 -19.32 -26.16 4.94
C LEU A 551 -18.73 -25.72 6.27
N ASN A 552 -17.77 -24.80 6.24
CA ASN A 552 -17.11 -24.30 7.45
C ASN A 552 -17.53 -22.86 7.72
N LEU A 553 -17.95 -22.57 8.94
CA LEU A 553 -18.28 -21.21 9.39
C LEU A 553 -17.15 -20.68 10.26
N ALA A 554 -16.66 -19.48 9.94
CA ALA A 554 -15.70 -18.80 10.78
C ALA A 554 -16.37 -18.36 12.10
N GLN A 555 -15.60 -18.46 13.18
CA GLN A 555 -15.98 -18.00 14.51
C GLN A 555 -16.35 -16.51 14.55
N ASP A 556 -17.33 -16.15 15.38
CA ASP A 556 -17.87 -14.79 15.55
C ASP A 556 -18.41 -14.16 14.24
N THR A 557 -19.09 -14.94 13.38
CA THR A 557 -19.63 -14.46 12.10
C THR A 557 -21.07 -14.88 11.83
N ASP A 558 -21.81 -14.03 11.12
CA ASP A 558 -23.18 -14.28 10.68
C ASP A 558 -23.21 -14.52 9.16
N SER A 559 -23.18 -15.79 8.77
CA SER A 559 -23.09 -16.16 7.35
C SER A 559 -24.46 -16.45 6.75
N THR A 560 -24.63 -16.20 5.46
CA THR A 560 -25.91 -16.46 4.77
C THR A 560 -25.69 -17.38 3.56
N LEU A 561 -26.53 -18.40 3.45
CA LEU A 561 -26.75 -19.18 2.24
C LEU A 561 -28.10 -18.79 1.67
N ASN A 562 -28.14 -18.42 0.40
CA ASN A 562 -29.37 -18.19 -0.33
C ASN A 562 -29.49 -19.17 -1.48
N PHE A 563 -30.47 -20.06 -1.39
CA PHE A 563 -30.68 -21.11 -2.37
C PHE A 563 -31.61 -20.72 -3.51
N ASN A 564 -32.32 -19.58 -3.42
CA ASN A 564 -33.25 -19.09 -4.45
C ASN A 564 -34.25 -20.16 -4.95
N GLY A 565 -34.69 -21.08 -4.08
CA GLY A 565 -35.71 -22.07 -4.37
C GLY A 565 -35.17 -23.31 -5.07
N TYR A 566 -33.89 -23.63 -4.86
CA TYR A 566 -33.23 -24.80 -5.43
C TYR A 566 -32.71 -25.75 -4.35
N ASP A 567 -32.85 -27.04 -4.62
CA ASP A 567 -32.37 -28.10 -3.73
C ASP A 567 -30.84 -28.09 -3.59
N GLN A 568 -30.33 -28.32 -2.38
CA GLN A 568 -28.89 -28.41 -2.12
C GLN A 568 -28.57 -29.53 -1.13
N HIS A 569 -27.41 -30.17 -1.35
CA HIS A 569 -26.90 -31.25 -0.50
C HIS A 569 -25.46 -31.02 -0.04
N PHE A 570 -25.23 -31.11 1.26
CA PHE A 570 -23.94 -30.95 1.93
C PHE A 570 -23.60 -32.20 2.78
N THR A 571 -22.31 -32.50 3.02
CA THR A 571 -21.93 -33.58 3.96
C THR A 571 -21.97 -33.15 5.41
N GLY A 572 -21.78 -31.86 5.66
CA GLY A 572 -21.85 -31.33 6.99
C GLY A 572 -21.63 -29.83 7.06
N VAL A 573 -22.06 -29.27 8.17
CA VAL A 573 -21.80 -27.89 8.57
C VAL A 573 -20.96 -27.93 9.84
N ASN A 574 -19.75 -27.40 9.74
CA ASN A 574 -18.81 -27.25 10.83
C ASN A 574 -18.81 -25.80 11.28
N SER A 575 -19.28 -25.55 12.49
CA SER A 575 -19.45 -24.20 13.02
C SER A 575 -18.33 -23.82 13.98
N GLY A 576 -17.74 -22.65 13.79
CA GLY A 576 -16.88 -22.00 14.78
C GLY A 576 -17.70 -21.39 15.93
N ASN A 577 -17.05 -21.10 17.07
CA ASN A 577 -17.71 -20.50 18.23
C ASN A 577 -18.42 -19.19 17.86
N ASN A 578 -19.59 -18.96 18.45
CA ASN A 578 -20.43 -17.77 18.25
C ASN A 578 -20.72 -17.41 16.78
N SER A 579 -20.74 -18.39 15.89
CA SER A 579 -21.16 -18.16 14.51
C SER A 579 -22.66 -18.44 14.37
N SER A 580 -23.31 -17.75 13.43
CA SER A 580 -24.67 -18.07 13.01
C SER A 580 -24.72 -18.37 11.52
N LEU A 581 -25.63 -19.26 11.13
CA LEU A 581 -25.90 -19.57 9.74
C LEU A 581 -27.34 -19.24 9.44
N THR A 582 -27.55 -18.34 8.48
CA THR A 582 -28.86 -18.09 7.88
C THR A 582 -28.98 -18.89 6.60
N VAL A 583 -29.98 -19.76 6.52
CA VAL A 583 -30.38 -20.51 5.36
C VAL A 583 -31.65 -19.89 4.80
N ASN A 584 -31.58 -19.29 3.63
CA ASN A 584 -32.73 -18.75 2.92
C ASN A 584 -33.13 -19.72 1.81
N MET A 585 -34.31 -20.32 1.94
CA MET A 585 -34.79 -21.35 1.02
C MET A 585 -35.27 -20.74 -0.29
N GLY A 586 -35.97 -19.60 -0.26
CA GLY A 586 -36.18 -18.74 -1.42
C GLY A 586 -37.05 -19.31 -2.55
N GLY A 587 -38.15 -20.01 -2.25
CA GLY A 587 -39.10 -20.51 -3.27
C GLY A 587 -40.23 -19.53 -3.59
N THR A 588 -40.77 -19.58 -4.82
CA THR A 588 -42.11 -19.05 -5.12
C THR A 588 -43.14 -20.06 -4.64
N GLY A 589 -43.99 -19.67 -3.69
CA GLY A 589 -44.86 -20.61 -2.98
C GLY A 589 -45.58 -21.62 -3.87
N GLY A 590 -45.26 -22.90 -3.65
CA GLY A 590 -45.85 -24.02 -4.39
C GLY A 590 -44.90 -25.12 -4.87
N SER A 591 -43.57 -24.98 -4.76
CA SER A 591 -42.61 -26.07 -5.03
C SER A 591 -41.86 -26.44 -3.75
N SER A 592 -41.83 -27.74 -3.43
CA SER A 592 -41.07 -28.29 -2.30
C SER A 592 -39.57 -28.16 -2.57
N ASN A 593 -38.84 -27.55 -1.64
CA ASN A 593 -37.39 -27.45 -1.69
C ASN A 593 -36.75 -28.35 -0.61
N LEU A 594 -35.67 -29.03 -0.95
CA LEU A 594 -34.88 -29.84 -0.01
C LEU A 594 -33.50 -29.22 0.23
N VAL A 595 -33.20 -28.95 1.49
CA VAL A 595 -31.86 -28.60 1.95
C VAL A 595 -31.36 -29.68 2.89
N ALA A 596 -30.36 -30.44 2.44
CA ALA A 596 -29.67 -31.42 3.27
C ALA A 596 -28.36 -30.81 3.80
N LEU A 597 -28.34 -30.48 5.09
CA LEU A 597 -27.18 -29.88 5.76
C LEU A 597 -26.11 -30.92 6.18
N GLY A 598 -26.45 -32.21 6.10
CA GLY A 598 -25.58 -33.31 6.51
C GLY A 598 -25.33 -33.33 8.01
N THR A 599 -24.12 -33.69 8.44
CA THR A 599 -23.75 -33.68 9.85
C THR A 599 -23.51 -32.25 10.36
N LEU A 600 -24.29 -31.82 11.35
CA LEU A 600 -24.06 -30.56 12.06
C LEU A 600 -23.09 -30.76 13.22
N SER A 601 -21.91 -30.15 13.14
CA SER A 601 -20.89 -30.17 14.20
C SER A 601 -20.64 -28.76 14.75
N GLY A 602 -20.49 -28.66 16.07
CA GLY A 602 -20.19 -27.40 16.75
C GLY A 602 -21.31 -26.36 16.76
N ALA A 603 -22.57 -26.77 16.51
CA ALA A 603 -23.71 -25.89 16.22
C ALA A 603 -23.67 -24.51 16.92
N SER A 604 -23.34 -23.51 16.09
CA SER A 604 -23.76 -22.12 16.07
C SER A 604 -24.64 -21.63 17.22
N ASP A 605 -24.33 -20.44 17.72
CA ASP A 605 -25.22 -19.67 18.60
C ASP A 605 -26.63 -19.51 18.00
N ALA A 606 -26.78 -19.61 16.66
CA ALA A 606 -28.07 -19.86 16.01
C ALA A 606 -27.97 -20.46 14.58
N LEU A 607 -28.83 -21.44 14.26
CA LEU A 607 -29.17 -21.82 12.87
C LEU A 607 -30.51 -21.18 12.52
N ARG A 608 -30.52 -20.26 11.57
CA ARG A 608 -31.69 -19.47 11.17
C ARG A 608 -32.18 -19.96 9.81
N ILE A 609 -33.47 -20.22 9.68
CA ILE A 609 -34.08 -20.75 8.46
C ILE A 609 -35.18 -19.79 8.00
N GLY A 610 -34.96 -19.15 6.86
CA GLY A 610 -35.86 -18.16 6.25
C GLY A 610 -36.54 -18.68 4.99
N GLY A 611 -37.77 -18.22 4.74
CA GLY A 611 -38.56 -18.61 3.57
C GLY A 611 -38.94 -20.09 3.50
N TRP A 612 -39.01 -20.77 4.65
CA TRP A 612 -39.48 -22.14 4.79
C TRP A 612 -41.00 -22.19 4.77
N GLU A 613 -41.58 -23.03 3.92
CA GLU A 613 -43.02 -23.27 3.82
C GLU A 613 -43.40 -24.59 4.54
N GLY A 614 -44.22 -24.52 5.58
CA GLY A 614 -44.72 -25.71 6.29
C GLY A 614 -45.44 -25.35 7.60
N ASN A 615 -45.95 -26.34 8.33
CA ASN A 615 -46.63 -26.21 9.62
C ASN A 615 -46.01 -27.14 10.69
N LEU A 616 -46.47 -27.04 11.94
CA LEU A 616 -46.05 -27.95 13.02
C LEU A 616 -46.32 -29.44 12.72
N GLY A 617 -47.29 -29.74 11.84
CA GLY A 617 -47.70 -31.10 11.47
C GLY A 617 -47.22 -31.63 10.10
N SER A 618 -46.87 -30.74 9.16
CA SER A 618 -46.39 -31.08 7.81
C SER A 618 -45.32 -30.10 7.32
N SER A 619 -44.44 -30.53 6.43
CA SER A 619 -43.45 -29.69 5.74
C SER A 619 -43.74 -29.71 4.24
N LEU A 620 -43.77 -28.53 3.60
CA LEU A 620 -43.68 -28.43 2.15
C LEU A 620 -42.20 -28.31 1.76
N ASP A 621 -41.47 -27.46 2.47
CA ASP A 621 -40.03 -27.35 2.42
C ASP A 621 -39.37 -28.24 3.47
N HIS A 622 -38.24 -28.85 3.11
CA HIS A 622 -37.53 -29.80 3.95
C HIS A 622 -36.13 -29.28 4.27
N VAL A 623 -35.81 -29.21 5.56
CA VAL A 623 -34.45 -29.00 6.06
C VAL A 623 -34.03 -30.23 6.85
N THR A 624 -32.99 -30.92 6.41
CA THR A 624 -32.58 -32.22 6.95
C THR A 624 -31.14 -32.22 7.47
N VAL A 625 -30.89 -33.06 8.47
CA VAL A 625 -29.59 -33.26 9.14
C VAL A 625 -29.36 -34.75 9.39
N ASP A 626 -28.12 -35.21 9.22
CA ASP A 626 -27.78 -36.65 9.28
C ASP A 626 -27.54 -37.15 10.72
N ASN A 627 -27.27 -36.24 11.65
CA ASN A 627 -27.00 -36.58 13.05
C ASN A 627 -28.16 -36.20 13.97
N THR A 628 -28.31 -36.95 15.06
CA THR A 628 -29.24 -36.58 16.14
C THR A 628 -28.70 -35.36 16.88
N LEU A 629 -29.47 -34.27 16.88
CA LEU A 629 -29.11 -33.04 17.59
C LEU A 629 -29.46 -33.12 19.07
N THR A 630 -28.65 -32.48 19.91
CA THR A 630 -28.94 -32.34 21.35
C THR A 630 -30.03 -31.30 21.59
N ALA A 631 -30.63 -31.31 22.79
CA ALA A 631 -31.65 -30.33 23.17
C ALA A 631 -31.13 -28.87 23.09
N ASP A 632 -29.87 -28.65 23.47
CA ASP A 632 -29.25 -27.33 23.40
C ASP A 632 -29.10 -26.86 21.95
N GLN A 633 -28.69 -27.74 21.04
CA GLN A 633 -28.58 -27.42 19.61
C GLN A 633 -29.96 -27.17 18.99
N LEU A 634 -30.97 -27.95 19.34
CA LEU A 634 -32.33 -27.74 18.85
C LEU A 634 -32.93 -26.43 19.36
N SER A 635 -32.55 -25.98 20.56
CA SER A 635 -32.97 -24.69 21.11
C SER A 635 -32.36 -23.49 20.39
N SER A 636 -31.25 -23.68 19.65
CA SER A 636 -30.62 -22.62 18.85
C SER A 636 -31.06 -22.59 17.38
N VAL A 637 -31.90 -23.53 16.95
CA VAL A 637 -32.51 -23.50 15.61
C VAL A 637 -33.73 -22.58 15.62
N TRP A 638 -33.88 -21.74 14.60
CA TRP A 638 -34.98 -20.79 14.51
C TRP A 638 -35.52 -20.68 13.08
N PHE A 639 -36.79 -21.06 12.92
CA PHE A 639 -37.54 -20.84 11.69
C PHE A 639 -38.20 -19.47 11.72
N GLN A 640 -38.10 -18.71 10.63
CA GLN A 640 -38.74 -17.41 10.49
C GLN A 640 -40.26 -17.55 10.67
N GLY A 641 -40.85 -16.73 11.56
CA GLY A 641 -42.29 -16.77 11.83
C GLY A 641 -42.73 -17.77 12.90
N PHE A 642 -41.79 -18.50 13.52
CA PHE A 642 -42.01 -19.42 14.64
C PHE A 642 -41.25 -18.97 15.90
N ASN A 643 -41.60 -19.51 17.07
CA ASN A 643 -40.78 -19.30 18.26
C ASN A 643 -39.41 -19.98 18.08
N GLN A 644 -38.38 -19.44 18.74
CA GLN A 644 -37.05 -20.02 18.74
C GLN A 644 -37.10 -21.45 19.32
N GLY A 645 -36.45 -22.38 18.63
CA GLY A 645 -36.43 -23.80 18.96
C GLY A 645 -37.00 -24.68 17.84
N ALA A 646 -36.45 -25.88 17.71
CA ALA A 646 -36.89 -26.88 16.74
C ALA A 646 -37.11 -28.25 17.39
N VAL A 647 -37.83 -29.11 16.67
CA VAL A 647 -37.91 -30.55 16.91
C VAL A 647 -37.31 -31.29 15.71
N GLN A 648 -36.64 -32.40 15.97
CA GLN A 648 -36.12 -33.31 14.94
C GLN A 648 -37.04 -34.53 14.81
N VAL A 649 -37.59 -34.77 13.62
CA VAL A 649 -38.46 -35.92 13.29
C VAL A 649 -37.77 -36.77 12.23
N GLY A 650 -37.15 -37.88 12.63
CA GLY A 650 -36.21 -38.58 11.75
C GLY A 650 -35.00 -37.69 11.47
N ASP A 651 -34.75 -37.40 10.20
CA ASP A 651 -33.66 -36.52 9.76
C ASP A 651 -34.13 -35.06 9.57
N GLU A 652 -35.43 -34.79 9.75
CA GLU A 652 -36.02 -33.49 9.43
C GLU A 652 -36.08 -32.54 10.62
N LEU A 653 -35.67 -31.29 10.43
CA LEU A 653 -35.86 -30.19 11.37
C LEU A 653 -37.19 -29.48 11.12
N ARG A 654 -37.93 -29.25 12.20
CA ARG A 654 -39.26 -28.65 12.15
C ARG A 654 -39.41 -27.64 13.28
N PRO A 655 -40.21 -26.58 13.11
CA PRO A 655 -40.49 -25.64 14.20
C PRO A 655 -41.14 -26.36 15.39
N LEU A 656 -40.76 -25.97 16.61
CA LEU A 656 -41.25 -26.59 17.84
C LEU A 656 -42.69 -26.18 18.17
N GLU A 657 -42.99 -24.89 18.03
CA GLU A 657 -44.29 -24.32 18.36
C GLU A 657 -44.58 -23.07 17.51
N ASN A 658 -45.87 -22.78 17.33
CA ASN A 658 -46.31 -21.56 16.65
C ASN A 658 -45.86 -20.33 17.43
N MET A 659 -45.51 -19.27 16.71
CA MET A 659 -45.03 -18.06 17.35
C MET A 659 -46.10 -17.39 18.21
N THR A 660 -45.69 -16.83 19.34
CA THR A 660 -46.47 -15.81 20.06
C THR A 660 -45.68 -14.52 20.09
N ALA A 661 -46.04 -13.57 19.23
CA ALA A 661 -45.35 -12.29 19.07
C ALA A 661 -46.14 -11.16 19.72
N GLU A 662 -45.55 -10.53 20.73
CA GLU A 662 -46.10 -9.32 21.34
C GLU A 662 -45.45 -8.07 20.73
N TRP A 663 -46.27 -7.07 20.40
CA TRP A 663 -45.81 -5.78 19.93
C TRP A 663 -45.13 -5.00 21.05
N SER A 664 -43.86 -4.68 20.88
CA SER A 664 -43.07 -3.82 21.77
C SER A 664 -43.09 -2.35 21.35
N GLY A 665 -43.28 -2.07 20.06
CA GLY A 665 -43.23 -0.71 19.50
C GLY A 665 -41.88 -0.01 19.64
N ALA A 666 -40.81 -0.74 19.99
CA ALA A 666 -39.54 -0.16 20.41
C ALA A 666 -38.84 0.68 19.32
N SER A 667 -39.15 0.44 18.04
CA SER A 667 -38.56 1.22 16.94
C SER A 667 -39.25 2.58 16.69
N GLY A 668 -40.45 2.80 17.25
CA GLY A 668 -41.30 3.95 16.95
C GLY A 668 -41.93 3.94 15.54
N SER A 669 -41.66 2.92 14.72
CA SER A 669 -42.29 2.71 13.41
C SER A 669 -43.63 1.98 13.56
N SER A 670 -44.61 2.33 12.73
CA SER A 670 -45.87 1.59 12.59
C SER A 670 -45.82 0.49 11.52
N LEU A 671 -44.63 0.03 11.14
CA LEU A 671 -44.46 -1.05 10.16
C LEU A 671 -44.46 -2.42 10.82
N TRP A 672 -45.37 -3.31 10.40
CA TRP A 672 -45.46 -4.70 10.85
C TRP A 672 -44.16 -5.46 10.60
N GLY A 673 -43.59 -5.30 9.40
CA GLY A 673 -42.36 -5.98 8.98
C GLY A 673 -41.07 -5.47 9.64
N ASN A 674 -41.14 -4.56 10.62
CA ASN A 674 -39.96 -4.17 11.37
C ASN A 674 -39.78 -5.07 12.61
N GLY A 675 -38.81 -5.99 12.56
CA GLY A 675 -38.49 -6.91 13.66
C GLY A 675 -38.26 -6.24 15.01
N GLN A 676 -37.77 -4.99 15.03
CA GLN A 676 -37.56 -4.19 16.24
C GLN A 676 -38.86 -3.83 16.97
N ASN A 677 -40.02 -3.94 16.31
CA ASN A 677 -41.32 -3.67 16.93
C ASN A 677 -41.92 -4.86 17.66
N TRP A 678 -41.28 -6.03 17.58
CA TRP A 678 -41.73 -7.24 18.25
C TRP A 678 -40.84 -7.49 19.48
N VAL A 679 -41.41 -8.05 20.54
CA VAL A 679 -40.63 -8.48 21.70
C VAL A 679 -39.52 -9.42 21.23
N GLY A 680 -38.29 -9.17 21.68
CA GLY A 680 -37.08 -9.84 21.20
C GLY A 680 -36.30 -9.06 20.14
N GLY A 681 -36.94 -8.17 19.37
CA GLY A 681 -36.27 -7.20 18.51
C GLY A 681 -35.45 -7.80 17.36
N ASP A 682 -35.94 -8.87 16.72
CA ASP A 682 -35.28 -9.57 15.60
C ASP A 682 -36.26 -9.77 14.44
N THR A 683 -35.77 -9.81 13.21
CA THR A 683 -36.56 -10.11 12.00
C THR A 683 -37.24 -11.48 12.03
N TYR A 684 -36.71 -12.45 12.80
CA TYR A 684 -37.32 -13.76 12.98
C TYR A 684 -38.51 -13.75 13.95
N ASN A 685 -38.66 -12.68 14.75
CA ASN A 685 -39.83 -12.46 15.62
C ASN A 685 -41.03 -11.82 14.87
N ILE A 686 -40.93 -11.59 13.55
CA ILE A 686 -42.02 -10.99 12.78
C ILE A 686 -43.12 -12.05 12.55
N PRO A 687 -44.33 -11.90 13.11
CA PRO A 687 -45.44 -12.82 12.87
C PRO A 687 -45.92 -12.73 11.43
N ASP A 688 -45.63 -13.79 10.68
CA ASP A 688 -46.02 -13.93 9.29
C ASP A 688 -46.08 -15.41 8.90
N HIS A 689 -46.86 -16.17 9.66
CA HIS A 689 -47.07 -17.59 9.43
C HIS A 689 -48.45 -18.03 9.92
N ALA A 690 -49.04 -19.03 9.27
CA ALA A 690 -50.27 -19.66 9.74
C ALA A 690 -50.10 -20.20 11.18
N GLY A 691 -51.12 -20.02 12.02
CA GLY A 691 -51.07 -20.39 13.44
C GLY A 691 -50.34 -19.40 14.36
N ALA A 692 -49.63 -18.39 13.84
CA ALA A 692 -48.95 -17.40 14.68
C ALA A 692 -49.94 -16.54 15.50
N SER A 693 -49.65 -16.34 16.78
CA SER A 693 -50.44 -15.53 17.71
C SER A 693 -49.82 -14.15 17.86
N VAL A 694 -50.60 -13.11 17.58
CA VAL A 694 -50.17 -11.71 17.68
C VAL A 694 -50.85 -11.01 18.83
N ILE A 695 -50.08 -10.32 19.66
CA ILE A 695 -50.58 -9.60 20.83
C ILE A 695 -50.20 -8.12 20.75
N PHE A 696 -51.20 -7.24 20.72
CA PHE A 696 -51.04 -5.81 20.96
C PHE A 696 -51.39 -5.51 22.41
N GLY A 697 -50.37 -5.55 23.27
CA GLY A 697 -50.46 -5.28 24.70
C GLY A 697 -50.28 -3.79 25.06
N ALA A 698 -49.75 -3.53 26.25
CA ALA A 698 -49.57 -2.16 26.75
C ALA A 698 -48.64 -1.29 25.92
N SER A 699 -47.60 -1.89 25.36
CA SER A 699 -46.59 -1.19 24.56
C SER A 699 -47.11 -0.72 23.19
N ALA A 700 -48.31 -1.13 22.79
CA ALA A 700 -49.00 -0.62 21.60
C ALA A 700 -49.74 0.72 21.85
N THR A 701 -49.52 1.38 23.00
CA THR A 701 -50.16 2.66 23.35
C THR A 701 -49.89 3.73 22.29
N GLY A 702 -50.96 4.26 21.68
CA GLY A 702 -50.86 5.34 20.68
C GLY A 702 -50.63 4.87 19.24
N LEU A 703 -50.60 3.56 18.98
CA LEU A 703 -50.54 2.99 17.62
C LEU A 703 -51.92 3.10 16.93
N SER A 704 -52.19 4.24 16.28
CA SER A 704 -53.45 4.50 15.57
C SER A 704 -53.50 3.91 14.16
N SER A 705 -52.34 3.63 13.57
CA SER A 705 -52.23 2.99 12.26
C SER A 705 -51.09 1.99 12.29
N LEU A 706 -51.28 0.85 11.63
CA LEU A 706 -50.30 -0.22 11.46
C LEU A 706 -50.25 -0.57 9.98
N SER A 707 -49.08 -0.48 9.37
CA SER A 707 -48.86 -0.78 7.96
C SER A 707 -48.25 -2.17 7.81
N LEU A 708 -48.82 -3.00 6.92
CA LEU A 708 -48.25 -4.29 6.53
C LEU A 708 -47.09 -4.15 5.53
N GLY A 709 -46.83 -2.93 5.04
CA GLY A 709 -45.66 -2.62 4.22
C GLY A 709 -45.78 -2.96 2.73
N GLY A 710 -46.99 -3.21 2.24
CA GLY A 710 -47.27 -3.66 0.87
C GLY A 710 -47.29 -5.18 0.71
N THR A 711 -47.10 -5.94 1.80
CA THR A 711 -47.04 -7.40 1.81
C THR A 711 -48.27 -7.97 2.52
N ASP A 712 -48.79 -9.08 2.01
CA ASP A 712 -49.80 -9.86 2.72
C ASP A 712 -49.15 -10.56 3.92
N ARG A 713 -49.85 -10.64 5.05
CA ARG A 713 -49.34 -11.25 6.27
C ARG A 713 -50.27 -12.34 6.77
N THR A 714 -49.74 -13.51 7.10
CA THR A 714 -50.55 -14.64 7.59
C THR A 714 -50.38 -14.80 9.10
N ILE A 715 -51.48 -14.95 9.84
CA ILE A 715 -51.49 -15.18 11.29
C ILE A 715 -52.64 -16.11 11.70
N GLY A 716 -52.49 -16.83 12.81
CA GLY A 716 -53.56 -17.66 13.40
C GLY A 716 -54.45 -16.93 14.38
N SER A 717 -53.90 -15.99 15.15
CA SER A 717 -54.73 -15.17 16.03
C SER A 717 -54.20 -13.77 16.25
N LEU A 718 -55.13 -12.85 16.53
CA LEU A 718 -54.85 -11.46 16.85
C LEU A 718 -55.57 -11.09 18.15
N THR A 719 -54.81 -10.69 19.16
CA THR A 719 -55.32 -10.19 20.44
C THR A 719 -54.94 -8.72 20.62
N VAL A 720 -55.92 -7.87 20.93
CA VAL A 720 -55.72 -6.45 21.23
C VAL A 720 -56.21 -6.16 22.65
N GLY A 721 -55.28 -5.81 23.55
CA GLY A 721 -55.44 -5.76 25.00
C GLY A 721 -55.61 -4.38 25.63
N THR A 722 -56.03 -4.32 26.90
CA THR A 722 -56.38 -3.12 27.71
C THR A 722 -55.20 -2.21 28.10
N GLY A 723 -54.02 -2.44 27.53
CA GLY A 723 -52.86 -1.57 27.72
C GLY A 723 -52.67 -0.54 26.60
N ALA A 724 -53.33 -0.70 25.44
CA ALA A 724 -53.47 0.37 24.47
C ALA A 724 -54.50 1.37 25.03
N ALA A 725 -54.10 2.62 25.25
CA ALA A 725 -54.91 3.60 25.98
C ALA A 725 -56.37 3.68 25.47
N THR A 726 -57.29 3.74 26.42
CA THR A 726 -58.74 3.95 26.23
C THR A 726 -59.04 4.97 25.10
N GLY A 727 -59.78 4.55 24.07
CA GLY A 727 -60.43 5.44 23.10
C GLY A 727 -59.74 5.63 21.74
N TYR A 728 -58.79 4.78 21.32
CA TYR A 728 -58.15 4.88 20.00
C TYR A 728 -58.70 3.86 18.98
N ALA A 729 -58.84 4.29 17.73
CA ALA A 729 -59.06 3.41 16.58
C ALA A 729 -57.71 2.99 15.99
N MET A 730 -57.39 1.69 15.96
CA MET A 730 -56.23 1.15 15.25
C MET A 730 -56.65 0.71 13.86
N THR A 731 -55.98 1.20 12.82
CA THR A 731 -56.23 0.78 11.44
C THR A 731 -55.04 -0.01 10.90
N VAL A 732 -55.23 -1.29 10.63
CA VAL A 732 -54.24 -2.16 9.94
C VAL A 732 -54.45 -2.02 8.44
N SER A 733 -53.44 -1.62 7.66
CA SER A 733 -53.59 -1.32 6.23
C SER A 733 -52.31 -1.55 5.44
N GLY A 734 -52.34 -1.32 4.13
CA GLY A 734 -51.15 -1.45 3.27
C GLY A 734 -50.78 -2.90 2.93
N GLY A 735 -51.76 -3.82 2.90
CA GLY A 735 -51.61 -5.24 2.56
C GLY A 735 -52.87 -6.00 2.99
N THR A 736 -52.90 -7.31 2.77
CA THR A 736 -53.97 -8.19 3.28
C THR A 736 -53.52 -8.90 4.55
N LEU A 737 -54.31 -8.81 5.61
CA LEU A 737 -54.11 -9.66 6.78
C LEU A 737 -54.91 -10.96 6.59
N ILE A 738 -54.21 -12.08 6.54
CA ILE A 738 -54.75 -13.41 6.31
C ILE A 738 -54.86 -14.12 7.66
N PHE A 739 -56.08 -14.50 8.03
CA PHE A 739 -56.34 -15.32 9.22
C PHE A 739 -56.40 -16.79 8.83
N ASP A 740 -55.37 -17.52 9.24
CA ASP A 740 -55.16 -18.93 8.98
C ASP A 740 -54.66 -19.60 10.26
N SER A 741 -55.45 -20.51 10.81
CA SER A 741 -55.12 -21.23 12.04
C SER A 741 -53.92 -22.18 11.88
N GLY A 742 -53.49 -22.49 10.66
CA GLY A 742 -52.38 -23.40 10.36
C GLY A 742 -52.72 -24.89 10.51
N ASP A 743 -53.85 -25.23 11.11
CA ASP A 743 -54.29 -26.60 11.32
C ASP A 743 -55.74 -26.81 10.88
N ALA A 744 -55.98 -27.93 10.20
CA ALA A 744 -57.33 -28.33 9.81
C ALA A 744 -58.22 -28.52 11.04
N ASN A 745 -59.42 -27.92 11.02
CA ASN A 745 -60.42 -27.93 12.10
C ASN A 745 -60.06 -27.09 13.34
N THR A 746 -59.04 -26.25 13.28
CA THR A 746 -58.77 -25.23 14.30
C THR A 746 -59.30 -23.89 13.80
N GLN A 747 -59.95 -23.12 14.69
CA GLN A 747 -60.44 -21.79 14.35
C GLN A 747 -59.33 -20.75 14.51
N ALA A 748 -59.22 -19.82 13.56
CA ALA A 748 -58.47 -18.59 13.78
C ALA A 748 -59.23 -17.69 14.76
N ALA A 749 -58.54 -16.76 15.43
CA ALA A 749 -59.18 -15.95 16.48
C ALA A 749 -58.82 -14.47 16.39
N ILE A 750 -59.82 -13.61 16.55
CA ILE A 750 -59.66 -12.17 16.77
C ILE A 750 -60.27 -11.84 18.12
N THR A 751 -59.46 -11.36 19.07
CA THR A 751 -59.90 -11.01 20.41
C THR A 751 -59.61 -9.55 20.69
N GLN A 752 -60.64 -8.76 21.00
CA GLN A 752 -60.51 -7.38 21.42
C GLN A 752 -61.04 -7.23 22.86
N THR A 753 -60.15 -6.96 23.81
CA THR A 753 -60.51 -6.86 25.24
C THR A 753 -60.56 -5.41 25.73
N ASP A 754 -60.15 -4.41 24.94
CA ASP A 754 -60.35 -3.00 25.28
C ASP A 754 -61.81 -2.58 25.04
N ARG A 755 -62.40 -1.94 26.06
CA ARG A 755 -63.82 -1.56 26.12
C ARG A 755 -64.14 -0.35 25.23
N ASP A 756 -63.15 0.50 24.90
CA ASP A 756 -63.37 1.79 24.23
C ASP A 756 -62.66 1.95 22.86
N GLY A 757 -61.94 0.94 22.36
CA GLY A 757 -61.18 0.99 21.09
C GLY A 757 -61.96 0.51 19.85
N THR A 758 -61.50 0.85 18.64
CA THR A 758 -62.01 0.28 17.37
C THR A 758 -60.88 -0.32 16.55
N LEU A 759 -61.00 -1.58 16.11
CA LEU A 759 -60.05 -2.22 15.20
C LEU A 759 -60.60 -2.20 13.77
N ASN A 760 -59.90 -1.50 12.88
CA ASN A 760 -60.22 -1.44 11.46
C ASN A 760 -59.14 -2.17 10.66
N PHE A 761 -59.54 -2.87 9.60
CA PHE A 761 -58.61 -3.49 8.65
C PHE A 761 -58.82 -2.90 7.27
N GLY A 762 -57.75 -2.77 6.49
CA GLY A 762 -57.81 -2.39 5.08
C GLY A 762 -58.33 -3.55 4.24
N ASN A 763 -57.55 -4.64 4.17
CA ASN A 763 -57.96 -5.91 3.53
C ASN A 763 -57.79 -7.05 4.53
N VAL A 764 -58.77 -7.95 4.57
CA VAL A 764 -58.73 -9.18 5.37
C VAL A 764 -59.12 -10.37 4.51
N GLN A 765 -58.39 -11.46 4.65
CA GLN A 765 -58.71 -12.76 4.09
C GLN A 765 -58.85 -13.77 5.23
N LEU A 766 -59.84 -14.65 5.15
CA LEU A 766 -60.09 -15.69 6.14
C LEU A 766 -59.88 -17.05 5.46
N ASN A 767 -58.78 -17.71 5.77
CA ASN A 767 -58.46 -19.05 5.25
C ASN A 767 -59.01 -20.16 6.17
N SER A 768 -59.24 -19.84 7.45
CA SER A 768 -59.86 -20.72 8.44
C SER A 768 -61.14 -20.10 9.00
N ASP A 769 -62.02 -20.95 9.55
CA ASP A 769 -63.13 -20.48 10.38
C ASP A 769 -62.59 -19.55 11.47
N THR A 770 -63.10 -18.32 11.55
CA THR A 770 -62.54 -17.29 12.43
C THR A 770 -63.54 -16.89 13.49
N VAL A 771 -63.16 -17.06 14.76
CA VAL A 771 -63.96 -16.59 15.91
C VAL A 771 -63.54 -15.19 16.30
N VAL A 772 -64.54 -14.35 16.52
CA VAL A 772 -64.37 -12.97 16.96
C VAL A 772 -64.93 -12.81 18.36
N THR A 773 -64.09 -12.43 19.32
CA THR A 773 -64.48 -12.22 20.73
C THR A 773 -64.27 -10.76 21.14
N THR A 774 -65.29 -10.14 21.76
CA THR A 774 -65.25 -8.73 22.23
C THR A 774 -65.90 -8.57 23.61
N ASP A 775 -65.32 -7.73 24.49
CA ASP A 775 -65.78 -7.55 25.89
C ASP A 775 -66.90 -6.49 26.10
N SER A 776 -67.72 -6.29 25.05
CA SER A 776 -69.03 -5.62 24.97
C SER A 776 -69.15 -4.13 24.55
N GLN A 777 -70.10 -3.93 23.63
CA GLN A 777 -70.82 -2.70 23.21
C GLN A 777 -70.13 -1.65 22.30
N ARG A 778 -69.48 -2.04 21.20
CA ARG A 778 -69.61 -1.43 19.84
C ARG A 778 -68.71 -2.15 18.82
N SER A 779 -69.10 -2.02 17.56
CA SER A 779 -68.76 -2.79 16.36
C SER A 779 -67.27 -2.84 15.94
N ILE A 780 -66.84 -4.01 15.45
CA ILE A 780 -65.76 -4.09 14.43
C ILE A 780 -66.30 -3.40 13.18
N GLY A 781 -65.66 -2.30 12.77
CA GLY A 781 -66.06 -1.51 11.60
C GLY A 781 -65.76 -2.27 10.31
N ALA A 782 -66.77 -2.46 9.47
CA ALA A 782 -66.66 -3.19 8.22
C ALA A 782 -65.71 -2.51 7.20
N VAL A 783 -64.81 -3.30 6.62
CA VAL A 783 -64.14 -3.03 5.33
C VAL A 783 -64.26 -4.30 4.47
N ALA A 784 -64.26 -4.13 3.15
CA ALA A 784 -64.59 -5.11 2.11
C ALA A 784 -64.07 -6.53 2.39
N LEU A 785 -65.01 -7.43 2.68
CA LEU A 785 -64.76 -8.86 2.84
C LEU A 785 -64.59 -9.48 1.44
N VAL A 786 -63.36 -9.83 1.06
CA VAL A 786 -63.12 -10.64 -0.14
C VAL A 786 -63.26 -12.10 0.27
N LEU A 787 -64.46 -12.66 0.09
CA LEU A 787 -64.70 -14.11 0.23
C LEU A 787 -64.21 -14.80 -1.04
N THR A 788 -63.09 -15.52 -0.97
CA THR A 788 -62.71 -16.48 -2.02
C THR A 788 -63.55 -17.74 -1.84
N ALA A 789 -64.34 -18.06 -2.86
CA ALA A 789 -65.31 -19.14 -2.84
C ALA A 789 -64.61 -20.50 -2.99
N ASP A 790 -64.27 -21.16 -1.89
CA ASP A 790 -64.21 -22.63 -1.85
C ASP A 790 -64.19 -23.19 -0.41
N SER A 791 -65.29 -23.06 0.34
CA SER A 791 -65.57 -23.99 1.44
C SER A 791 -67.09 -24.12 1.61
N GLN A 792 -67.58 -25.36 1.53
CA GLN A 792 -68.99 -25.65 1.77
C GLN A 792 -69.31 -25.51 3.24
N VAL A 793 -70.17 -24.53 3.54
CA VAL A 793 -70.81 -24.33 4.84
C VAL A 793 -71.73 -25.51 5.18
N PRO A 794 -71.70 -25.99 6.44
CA PRO A 794 -72.94 -26.00 7.21
C PRO A 794 -72.75 -25.29 8.56
N GLY A 795 -73.67 -24.37 8.84
CA GLY A 795 -73.51 -23.35 9.87
C GLY A 795 -73.52 -23.82 11.32
N ASN A 796 -72.85 -23.05 12.17
CA ASN A 796 -73.49 -22.06 13.03
C ASN A 796 -72.44 -21.05 13.52
#